data_AF-A0A5A9E9P9-F1
#
_entry.id   AF-A0A5A9E9P9-F1
#
_cell.length_a   1.000
_cell.length_b   1.000
_cell.length_c   1.000
_cell.angle_alpha   90.00
_cell.angle_beta   90.00
_cell.angle_gamma   90.00
#
_symmetry.space_group_name_H-M   'P 1'
#
loop_
_entity.id
_entity.type
_entity.pdbx_description
1 polymer ?
#
loop_
_entity_poly.entity_id
_entity_poly.type
_entity_poly.pdbx_seq_one_letter_code
_entity_poly.pdbx_strand_id
1 'polypeptide(L)'
;MSNVEAATTNGEWKAQYYGDDKFGGEPIVKSHAALDFNWGSNSPDNSIPKDFFSARFTNVMEFENGVYRLIGEVDDKVRVYIDNQLIYEIDKAGHHMIDEWVEVPVGNHEVHVEYVELSGNAKLSLEFEKPEGWTAKYYDNVNFKGSPLIKNHQSEELSHNWGSESPGPGIPTNYFSAEFEKDITFKGGVYHLTGKVDDLAKVYIDNKLVYEINKAGSHTVSKLIEVPQGNHQIRVQYTEYTGGAKIALDFTEPEGWVAKYYDNKDLQGMPIIKEHDELDFNWGYNSPASTIPTNYFSATFEKEISFKGGEYYIAGNVDDAVNVYIDGQLVYGINNAGNHKLNKLIDISPGTHKIYVEYKEFTGAAGLSLDFIQSNGWLAKYYPNEKFKGTPIYDSISKLNQNWSGGSPHSSIPSDYFSAEFVKNMNFEGGVYNLTGKADDLIKVYVDDKLVYDINSAGNHTFNKLVEISKGTHEVRVQYVEYTGGAKVSLDFTRPDGWVAKYYNNTKLQGSPVIKEHTDVNLNWKSGSPAPSIPADNFSAILEKNINFEGGMYKLVGQVDDKLKVYVDNKLVYEINQPGHHMIDTLIEIPNGNHQIRFQYVELSGNAKLSLDFDSPQGWVAKYYDNKDLQGTPVLKEHDALSFDWSYGSPASTIPSDYFSATYERTLTFEGGIYQLAGRSDDLVKVYIDNQLVYDITQPGSHKLEEFIEIPKGKHDVRVEYVELTGGAKLSLDFVKSDGWVAKYYDNTSMQGTPILKVHEQLNFSWESGSPHHTIPANHFSATFENELTFEGGLYRLIGNVDDSLKVYVDDKLVYEMTDIGSHKISDYVNISEGTHKIRVEYSEYTGAANLSLDFVKQKGIVKEYQSTSYSTNLQSMVNTQVNAKAQIDPFTYDTYIRSDGFISISDGVGTIDYNYNWALRDGPGTNFWEVTRISSSKSNPYSLRILDEVKGSDGYTWYEVNYYGWQNAKPSAIEQLVNPLNYSNKDSREYLQFLKLSGSTGLDISEVNSTVLANKGILTNQAATFIQAGIEYNVNEAYLIAHALLETGNGTSRLATGVGIVVENGTPRLANSGEKPDKYVYNMYGINAKDSCPLECGALYAYERGWFTPEKAIVGGAFFIAEDYISVGQDTLYKMRWNPENPGSHQYATDIGWAIKQTFMIHQVYSQLYNYTLIYDVPVFN
;
A
#
# COMPACT_ATOMS: atom_id res chain seq x y z
N MET A 1 -36.37 19.65 30.83
CA MET A 1 -37.83 19.50 30.59
C MET A 1 -37.98 18.11 30.02
N SER A 2 -38.37 17.16 30.86
CA SER A 2 -38.75 15.81 30.42
C SER A 2 -40.07 15.94 29.66
N ASN A 3 -40.16 15.31 28.48
CA ASN A 3 -41.42 15.15 27.77
C ASN A 3 -42.21 14.07 28.50
N VAL A 4 -43.04 14.45 29.48
CA VAL A 4 -43.98 13.56 30.12
C VAL A 4 -45.28 13.61 29.30
N GLU A 5 -45.75 12.46 28.82
CA GLU A 5 -47.03 12.38 28.09
C GLU A 5 -48.20 12.47 29.08
N ALA A 6 -48.98 13.54 28.99
CA ALA A 6 -50.22 13.71 29.74
C ALA A 6 -51.34 12.85 29.13
N ALA A 7 -52.35 12.48 29.94
CA ALA A 7 -53.57 11.85 29.42
C ALA A 7 -54.22 12.72 28.33
N THR A 8 -54.64 12.09 27.23
CA THR A 8 -55.12 12.82 26.05
C THR A 8 -56.54 13.34 26.30
N THR A 9 -56.73 14.66 26.19
CA THR A 9 -58.05 15.29 26.37
C THR A 9 -58.85 15.22 25.06
N ASN A 10 -60.11 14.78 25.14
CA ASN A 10 -61.04 14.75 24.01
C ASN A 10 -61.92 16.02 23.93
N GLY A 11 -61.33 17.18 24.27
CA GLY A 11 -61.98 18.50 24.23
C GLY A 11 -61.46 19.49 25.28
N GLU A 12 -61.98 20.71 25.25
CA GLU A 12 -61.75 21.73 26.29
C GLU A 12 -62.55 21.40 27.57
N TRP A 13 -61.98 21.70 28.73
CA TRP A 13 -62.67 21.66 30.03
C TRP A 13 -63.81 22.67 30.04
N LYS A 14 -65.03 22.20 30.31
CA LYS A 14 -66.20 23.06 30.56
C LYS A 14 -66.23 23.43 32.03
N ALA A 15 -66.02 24.70 32.32
CA ALA A 15 -66.06 25.28 33.66
C ALA A 15 -67.41 25.94 33.93
N GLN A 16 -68.00 25.66 35.08
CA GLN A 16 -69.19 26.31 35.61
C GLN A 16 -68.81 27.01 36.92
N TYR A 17 -68.85 28.33 36.95
CA TYR A 17 -68.52 29.15 38.13
C TYR A 17 -69.79 29.64 38.82
N TYR A 18 -69.88 29.41 40.12
CA TYR A 18 -71.03 29.74 40.97
C TYR A 18 -70.65 30.84 41.96
N GLY A 19 -71.58 31.76 42.23
CA GLY A 19 -71.36 32.90 43.12
C GLY A 19 -71.43 32.59 44.62
N ASP A 20 -71.44 31.31 45.00
CA ASP A 20 -71.39 30.83 46.38
C ASP A 20 -70.48 29.59 46.51
N ASP A 21 -70.19 29.17 47.74
CA ASP A 21 -69.34 28.03 48.09
C ASP A 21 -70.09 26.68 48.06
N LYS A 22 -71.32 26.65 47.53
CA LYS A 22 -72.25 25.50 47.59
C LYS A 22 -72.81 25.10 46.24
N PHE A 23 -72.22 25.58 45.14
CA PHE A 23 -72.65 25.32 43.77
C PHE A 23 -74.11 25.77 43.51
N GLY A 24 -74.55 26.86 44.16
CA GLY A 24 -75.90 27.41 44.06
C GLY A 24 -76.04 28.52 43.02
N GLY A 25 -77.24 28.64 42.44
CA GLY A 25 -77.58 29.64 41.42
C GLY A 25 -77.27 29.23 39.98
N GLU A 26 -77.54 30.13 39.02
CA GLU A 26 -77.18 29.95 37.61
C GLU A 26 -75.68 30.23 37.42
N PRO A 27 -74.86 29.26 36.96
CA PRO A 27 -73.42 29.44 36.84
C PRO A 27 -73.02 30.23 35.58
N ILE A 28 -71.85 30.85 35.64
CA ILE A 28 -71.16 31.34 34.44
C ILE A 28 -70.41 30.17 33.82
N VAL A 29 -70.73 29.87 32.57
CA VAL A 29 -70.09 28.79 31.84
C VAL A 29 -68.96 29.33 30.96
N LYS A 30 -67.77 28.75 31.07
CA LYS A 30 -66.60 29.04 30.23
C LYS A 30 -65.95 27.72 29.77
N SER A 31 -65.12 27.80 28.73
CA SER A 31 -64.29 26.67 28.28
C SER A 31 -62.82 27.00 28.45
N HIS A 32 -62.03 26.00 28.84
CA HIS A 32 -60.60 26.15 29.10
C HIS A 32 -59.82 24.96 28.53
N ALA A 33 -58.64 25.23 27.96
CA ALA A 33 -57.78 24.17 27.44
C ALA A 33 -57.21 23.26 28.54
N ALA A 34 -57.01 23.79 29.75
CA ALA A 34 -56.44 23.06 30.89
C ALA A 34 -57.00 23.58 32.22
N LEU A 35 -56.84 22.78 33.28
CA LEU A 35 -57.05 23.21 34.66
C LEU A 35 -55.74 23.78 35.21
N ASP A 36 -55.47 25.05 34.90
CA ASP A 36 -54.33 25.79 35.44
C ASP A 36 -54.73 27.26 35.67
N PHE A 37 -55.30 27.51 36.83
CA PHE A 37 -55.89 28.78 37.22
C PHE A 37 -55.22 29.34 38.46
N ASN A 38 -54.83 30.61 38.38
CA ASN A 38 -54.37 31.39 39.52
C ASN A 38 -55.10 32.74 39.49
N TRP A 39 -56.17 32.84 40.27
CA TRP A 39 -56.95 34.08 40.35
C TRP A 39 -56.39 35.03 41.42
N GLY A 40 -55.52 34.55 42.31
CA GLY A 40 -54.99 35.34 43.43
C GLY A 40 -56.14 35.86 44.28
N SER A 41 -56.13 37.15 44.62
CA SER A 41 -57.23 37.81 45.36
C SER A 41 -58.40 38.29 44.49
N ASN A 42 -58.57 37.72 43.30
CA ASN A 42 -59.66 38.01 42.36
C ASN A 42 -60.49 36.75 42.09
N SER A 43 -61.56 36.92 41.33
CA SER A 43 -62.46 35.84 40.92
C SER A 43 -62.34 35.51 39.43
N PRO A 44 -62.86 34.36 38.98
CA PRO A 44 -62.85 33.93 37.57
C PRO A 44 -63.63 34.85 36.62
N ASP A 45 -64.49 35.71 37.15
CA ASP A 45 -65.28 36.69 36.42
C ASP A 45 -65.70 37.84 37.35
N ASN A 46 -65.84 39.06 36.82
CA ASN A 46 -66.26 40.24 37.61
C ASN A 46 -67.64 40.08 38.27
N SER A 47 -68.47 39.16 37.78
CA SER A 47 -69.79 38.86 38.34
C SER A 47 -69.80 37.74 39.39
N ILE A 48 -68.65 37.08 39.62
CA ILE A 48 -68.42 36.14 40.72
C ILE A 48 -67.75 36.90 41.87
N PRO A 49 -68.20 36.74 43.13
CA PRO A 49 -67.52 37.31 44.29
C PRO A 49 -66.06 36.88 44.38
N LYS A 50 -65.20 37.75 44.93
CA LYS A 50 -63.77 37.46 45.11
C LYS A 50 -63.48 36.28 46.04
N ASP A 51 -64.33 36.12 47.05
CA ASP A 51 -64.25 35.08 48.09
C ASP A 51 -65.58 34.31 48.10
N PHE A 52 -65.59 33.11 48.69
CA PHE A 52 -66.77 32.25 48.84
C PHE A 52 -67.46 31.90 47.50
N PHE A 53 -66.69 31.41 46.53
CA PHE A 53 -67.22 30.95 45.24
C PHE A 53 -66.85 29.49 44.99
N SER A 54 -67.52 28.84 44.03
CA SER A 54 -67.22 27.46 43.67
C SER A 54 -67.19 27.27 42.16
N ALA A 55 -66.47 26.26 41.70
CA ALA A 55 -66.32 25.96 40.29
C ALA A 55 -66.42 24.46 40.04
N ARG A 56 -67.10 24.09 38.95
CA ARG A 56 -67.20 22.70 38.47
C ARG A 56 -66.60 22.61 37.08
N PHE A 57 -65.61 21.74 36.89
CA PHE A 57 -64.94 21.51 35.63
C PHE A 57 -65.24 20.10 35.13
N THR A 58 -65.62 19.96 33.86
CA THR A 58 -65.93 18.66 33.26
C THR A 58 -65.19 18.50 31.93
N ASN A 59 -64.63 17.32 31.68
CA ASN A 59 -64.03 16.94 30.40
C ASN A 59 -64.12 15.42 30.19
N VAL A 60 -63.93 14.95 28.96
CA VAL A 60 -63.75 13.52 28.65
C VAL A 60 -62.27 13.28 28.38
N MET A 61 -61.66 12.36 29.13
CA MET A 61 -60.24 12.02 29.00
C MET A 61 -60.10 10.55 28.62
N GLU A 62 -59.12 10.26 27.76
CA GLU A 62 -58.75 8.89 27.42
C GLU A 62 -57.58 8.46 28.31
N PHE A 63 -57.80 7.40 29.10
CA PHE A 63 -56.79 6.77 29.93
C PHE A 63 -56.37 5.45 29.30
N GLU A 64 -55.11 5.34 28.90
CA GLU A 64 -54.56 4.12 28.30
C GLU A 64 -54.19 3.07 29.36
N ASN A 65 -53.93 3.52 30.60
CA ASN A 65 -53.44 2.71 31.71
C ASN A 65 -54.31 2.85 32.97
N GLY A 66 -54.30 1.82 33.81
CA GLY A 66 -55.12 1.78 35.03
C GLY A 66 -54.61 2.65 36.18
N VAL A 67 -53.45 3.30 36.04
CA VAL A 67 -52.81 4.12 37.08
C VAL A 67 -52.20 5.36 36.44
N TYR A 68 -52.49 6.54 37.00
CA TYR A 68 -51.95 7.83 36.58
C TYR A 68 -51.46 8.61 37.80
N ARG A 69 -50.54 9.55 37.59
CA ARG A 69 -50.12 10.50 38.64
C ARG A 69 -50.97 11.75 38.55
N LEU A 70 -51.72 12.05 39.60
CA LEU A 70 -52.44 13.30 39.76
C LEU A 70 -51.51 14.32 40.40
N ILE A 71 -51.20 15.38 39.66
CA ILE A 71 -50.34 16.47 40.12
C ILE A 71 -51.05 17.81 40.03
N GLY A 72 -50.75 18.75 40.92
CA GLY A 72 -51.43 20.03 40.92
C GLY A 72 -51.27 20.85 42.19
N GLU A 73 -52.03 21.94 42.27
CA GLU A 73 -52.11 22.82 43.43
C GLU A 73 -53.55 23.32 43.62
N VAL A 74 -53.99 23.44 44.87
CA VAL A 74 -55.29 24.02 45.19
C VAL A 74 -55.20 24.97 46.38
N ASP A 75 -55.95 26.06 46.33
CA ASP A 75 -56.28 26.94 47.46
C ASP A 75 -57.71 27.43 47.19
N ASP A 76 -58.79 27.00 47.85
CA ASP A 76 -58.85 26.21 49.10
C ASP A 76 -59.10 24.68 48.94
N LYS A 77 -60.27 24.24 48.43
CA LYS A 77 -60.69 22.83 48.44
C LYS A 77 -60.89 22.25 47.04
N VAL A 78 -60.60 20.95 46.84
CA VAL A 78 -60.85 20.24 45.58
C VAL A 78 -61.39 18.82 45.78
N ARG A 79 -62.27 18.38 44.88
CA ARG A 79 -62.66 16.97 44.69
C ARG A 79 -62.53 16.59 43.22
N VAL A 80 -61.98 15.43 42.96
CA VAL A 80 -61.76 14.89 41.61
C VAL A 80 -62.54 13.59 41.47
N TYR A 81 -63.39 13.55 40.46
CA TYR A 81 -64.25 12.43 40.14
C TYR A 81 -63.93 11.91 38.73
N ILE A 82 -64.02 10.59 38.57
CA ILE A 82 -64.05 9.94 37.25
C ILE A 82 -65.32 9.09 37.20
N ASP A 83 -66.15 9.30 36.18
CA ASP A 83 -67.47 8.66 36.03
C ASP A 83 -68.33 8.73 37.31
N ASN A 84 -68.36 9.91 37.96
CA ASN A 84 -69.02 10.18 39.24
C ASN A 84 -68.48 9.42 40.47
N GLN A 85 -67.40 8.65 40.34
CA GLN A 85 -66.69 8.05 41.46
C GLN A 85 -65.64 9.04 41.98
N LEU A 86 -65.65 9.34 43.28
CA LEU A 86 -64.63 10.19 43.90
C LEU A 86 -63.29 9.45 43.92
N ILE A 87 -62.27 9.99 43.25
CA ILE A 87 -60.93 9.40 43.15
C ILE A 87 -59.94 10.14 44.06
N TYR A 88 -60.12 11.45 44.26
CA TYR A 88 -59.25 12.27 45.12
C TYR A 88 -60.00 13.44 45.77
N GLU A 89 -59.65 13.80 47.01
CA GLU A 89 -60.25 14.93 47.75
C GLU A 89 -59.25 15.64 48.67
N ILE A 90 -59.32 16.98 48.67
CA ILE A 90 -58.81 17.86 49.71
C ILE A 90 -60.00 18.67 50.24
N ASP A 91 -60.49 18.33 51.43
CA ASP A 91 -61.62 19.01 52.10
C ASP A 91 -61.16 20.02 53.17
N LYS A 92 -59.85 20.25 53.32
CA LYS A 92 -59.31 21.24 54.24
C LYS A 92 -59.01 22.54 53.48
N ALA A 93 -59.36 23.68 54.07
CA ALA A 93 -59.06 25.00 53.52
C ALA A 93 -57.57 25.36 53.67
N GLY A 94 -57.06 26.15 52.73
CA GLY A 94 -55.68 26.60 52.58
C GLY A 94 -54.97 26.04 51.33
N HIS A 95 -53.75 26.54 51.09
CA HIS A 95 -52.92 26.09 49.95
C HIS A 95 -52.36 24.67 50.17
N HIS A 96 -52.58 23.80 49.18
CA HIS A 96 -52.17 22.41 49.16
C HIS A 96 -51.53 22.03 47.81
N MET A 97 -50.45 21.26 47.86
CA MET A 97 -49.86 20.58 46.70
C MET A 97 -50.50 19.21 46.53
N ILE A 98 -50.75 18.82 45.28
CA ILE A 98 -51.25 17.50 44.87
C ILE A 98 -50.11 16.79 44.14
N ASP A 99 -49.75 15.60 44.60
CA ASP A 99 -48.76 14.71 43.98
C ASP A 99 -49.05 13.27 44.42
N GLU A 100 -50.05 12.65 43.81
CA GLU A 100 -50.62 11.38 44.27
C GLU A 100 -50.84 10.42 43.09
N TRP A 101 -50.55 9.13 43.29
CA TRP A 101 -50.85 8.10 42.30
C TRP A 101 -52.29 7.61 42.49
N VAL A 102 -53.09 7.72 41.43
CA VAL A 102 -54.51 7.39 41.44
C VAL A 102 -54.82 6.27 40.45
N GLU A 103 -55.74 5.39 40.84
CA GLU A 103 -56.31 4.39 39.95
C GLU A 103 -57.40 5.04 39.11
N VAL A 104 -57.32 4.86 37.79
CA VAL A 104 -58.29 5.40 36.83
C VAL A 104 -58.80 4.27 35.94
N PRO A 105 -60.07 4.27 35.54
CA PRO A 105 -60.59 3.30 34.58
C PRO A 105 -59.96 3.52 33.20
N VAL A 106 -59.65 2.43 32.49
CA VAL A 106 -59.04 2.46 31.15
C VAL A 106 -60.10 2.72 30.08
N GLY A 107 -59.82 3.65 29.18
CA GLY A 107 -60.69 4.07 28.09
C GLY A 107 -61.11 5.52 28.19
N ASN A 108 -62.21 5.88 27.53
CA ASN A 108 -62.76 7.22 27.53
C ASN A 108 -63.71 7.42 28.70
N HIS A 109 -63.37 8.34 29.61
CA HIS A 109 -64.11 8.56 30.85
C HIS A 109 -64.38 10.04 31.11
N GLU A 110 -65.51 10.34 31.75
CA GLU A 110 -65.83 11.71 32.16
C GLU A 110 -65.06 12.04 33.44
N VAL A 111 -64.22 13.07 33.38
CA VAL A 111 -63.51 13.62 34.53
C VAL A 111 -64.22 14.89 34.98
N HIS A 112 -64.59 14.91 36.26
CA HIS A 112 -65.33 16.00 36.90
C HIS A 112 -64.56 16.50 38.12
N VAL A 113 -64.23 17.79 38.16
CA VAL A 113 -63.46 18.43 39.24
C VAL A 113 -64.31 19.52 39.90
N GLU A 114 -64.49 19.41 41.21
CA GLU A 114 -65.14 20.44 42.03
C GLU A 114 -64.11 21.22 42.81
N TYR A 115 -64.17 22.53 42.71
CA TYR A 115 -63.30 23.46 43.42
C TYR A 115 -64.15 24.43 44.25
N VAL A 116 -63.72 24.73 45.47
CA VAL A 116 -64.38 25.69 46.35
C VAL A 116 -63.31 26.64 46.89
N GLU A 117 -63.53 27.93 46.66
CA GLU A 117 -62.80 29.03 47.28
C GLU A 117 -63.60 29.56 48.46
N LEU A 118 -62.95 29.74 49.61
CA LEU A 118 -63.57 30.33 50.79
C LEU A 118 -63.08 31.75 51.01
N SER A 119 -61.79 31.96 51.24
CA SER A 119 -61.24 33.30 51.44
C SER A 119 -59.73 33.34 51.22
N GLY A 120 -59.23 34.39 50.59
CA GLY A 120 -57.80 34.58 50.44
C GLY A 120 -57.38 34.53 48.97
N ASN A 121 -56.42 33.67 48.65
CA ASN A 121 -55.97 33.52 47.27
C ASN A 121 -56.64 32.29 46.66
N ALA A 122 -57.26 32.46 45.51
CA ALA A 122 -57.89 31.37 44.78
C ALA A 122 -56.94 30.79 43.72
N LYS A 123 -56.66 29.48 43.81
CA LYS A 123 -55.83 28.74 42.85
C LYS A 123 -56.33 27.30 42.63
N LEU A 124 -56.28 26.85 41.37
CA LEU A 124 -56.50 25.46 40.98
C LEU A 124 -55.61 25.11 39.78
N SER A 125 -54.63 24.24 39.96
CA SER A 125 -53.97 23.52 38.88
C SER A 125 -54.11 22.01 39.09
N LEU A 126 -54.35 21.25 38.02
CA LEU A 126 -54.53 19.80 38.08
C LEU A 126 -54.24 19.12 36.73
N GLU A 127 -53.42 18.06 36.76
CA GLU A 127 -53.04 17.27 35.59
C GLU A 127 -52.89 15.77 35.93
N PHE A 128 -53.15 14.91 34.93
CA PHE A 128 -52.93 13.45 35.01
C PHE A 128 -51.74 13.07 34.12
N GLU A 129 -50.61 12.67 34.73
CA GLU A 129 -49.40 12.20 34.02
C GLU A 129 -49.39 10.67 33.89
N LYS A 130 -48.99 10.15 32.71
CA LYS A 130 -48.80 8.72 32.48
C LYS A 130 -47.56 8.21 33.25
N PRO A 131 -47.62 7.03 33.89
CA PRO A 131 -46.46 6.44 34.55
C PRO A 131 -45.37 6.02 33.55
N GLU A 132 -44.11 6.32 33.87
CA GLU A 132 -42.94 5.72 33.21
C GLU A 132 -42.44 4.52 34.03
N GLY A 133 -42.19 3.38 33.37
CA GLY A 133 -41.69 2.16 34.01
C GLY A 133 -42.80 1.20 34.46
N TRP A 134 -42.55 0.45 35.53
CA TRP A 134 -43.53 -0.47 36.11
C TRP A 134 -44.39 0.24 37.15
N THR A 135 -45.71 0.13 37.02
CA THR A 135 -46.63 0.49 38.10
C THR A 135 -46.89 -0.73 38.99
N ALA A 136 -47.07 -0.51 40.29
CA ALA A 136 -47.31 -1.56 41.26
C ALA A 136 -48.47 -1.22 42.20
N LYS A 137 -49.44 -2.12 42.31
CA LYS A 137 -50.51 -2.08 43.33
C LYS A 137 -50.20 -3.09 44.42
N TYR A 138 -49.89 -2.64 45.64
CA TYR A 138 -49.62 -3.50 46.79
C TYR A 138 -50.85 -3.61 47.69
N TYR A 139 -51.23 -4.84 48.04
CA TYR A 139 -52.35 -5.13 48.92
C TYR A 139 -51.84 -5.74 50.23
N ASP A 140 -52.44 -5.37 51.35
CA ASP A 140 -52.08 -5.84 52.70
C ASP A 140 -52.47 -7.30 53.00
N ASN A 141 -52.90 -8.02 51.97
CA ASN A 141 -53.36 -9.39 52.02
C ASN A 141 -52.96 -10.15 50.74
N VAL A 142 -52.94 -11.47 50.81
CA VAL A 142 -52.59 -12.36 49.69
C VAL A 142 -53.67 -12.52 48.62
N ASN A 143 -54.84 -11.88 48.76
CA ASN A 143 -56.00 -12.11 47.89
C ASN A 143 -56.31 -10.91 46.97
N PHE A 144 -55.43 -9.91 46.87
CA PHE A 144 -55.60 -8.72 46.04
C PHE A 144 -56.91 -7.94 46.36
N LYS A 145 -57.27 -7.82 47.65
CA LYS A 145 -58.50 -7.14 48.11
C LYS A 145 -58.22 -5.85 48.87
N GLY A 146 -59.19 -4.94 48.90
CA GLY A 146 -59.08 -3.66 49.62
C GLY A 146 -58.43 -2.57 48.77
N SER A 147 -58.19 -1.40 49.37
CA SER A 147 -57.51 -0.28 48.72
C SER A 147 -56.00 -0.54 48.67
N PRO A 148 -55.37 -0.62 47.48
CA PRO A 148 -53.95 -0.87 47.39
C PRO A 148 -53.12 0.39 47.69
N LEU A 149 -51.88 0.17 48.12
CA LEU A 149 -50.82 1.17 48.01
C LEU A 149 -50.29 1.17 46.57
N ILE A 150 -50.47 2.27 45.85
CA ILE A 150 -50.01 2.42 44.46
C ILE A 150 -48.63 3.07 44.45
N LYS A 151 -47.70 2.50 43.69
CA LYS A 151 -46.37 3.07 43.45
C LYS A 151 -45.98 2.98 41.98
N ASN A 152 -45.16 3.93 41.55
CA ASN A 152 -44.44 3.82 40.28
C ASN A 152 -42.98 3.43 40.53
N HIS A 153 -42.45 2.53 39.69
CA HIS A 153 -41.06 2.10 39.68
C HIS A 153 -40.47 2.43 38.31
N GLN A 154 -39.73 3.52 38.24
CA GLN A 154 -39.12 4.05 37.00
C GLN A 154 -38.12 3.10 36.33
N SER A 155 -37.78 1.97 36.95
CA SER A 155 -36.92 0.95 36.36
C SER A 155 -37.57 0.35 35.11
N GLU A 156 -36.77 0.13 34.06
CA GLU A 156 -37.22 -0.64 32.90
C GLU A 156 -37.47 -2.11 33.26
N GLU A 157 -36.68 -2.67 34.17
CA GLU A 157 -36.76 -4.05 34.65
C GLU A 157 -37.69 -4.18 35.85
N LEU A 158 -38.44 -5.29 35.92
CA LEU A 158 -39.16 -5.68 37.14
C LEU A 158 -38.17 -6.37 38.08
N SER A 159 -37.60 -5.63 39.04
CA SER A 159 -36.61 -6.16 39.97
C SER A 159 -36.74 -5.54 41.37
N HIS A 160 -37.35 -6.30 42.28
CA HIS A 160 -37.58 -5.92 43.66
C HIS A 160 -37.10 -7.00 44.63
N ASN A 161 -36.40 -6.55 45.67
CA ASN A 161 -35.94 -7.39 46.76
C ASN A 161 -36.17 -6.66 48.07
N TRP A 162 -37.31 -6.93 48.71
CA TRP A 162 -37.65 -6.33 50.01
C TRP A 162 -36.98 -7.07 51.16
N GLY A 163 -36.55 -8.33 50.95
CA GLY A 163 -35.99 -9.15 52.02
C GLY A 163 -37.00 -9.24 53.16
N SER A 164 -36.61 -8.80 54.36
CA SER A 164 -37.48 -8.78 55.54
C SER A 164 -38.22 -7.45 55.76
N GLU A 165 -38.12 -6.49 54.84
CA GLU A 165 -38.76 -5.17 54.91
C GLU A 165 -40.13 -5.16 54.22
N SER A 166 -40.90 -4.09 54.45
CA SER A 166 -42.21 -3.90 53.81
C SER A 166 -42.08 -3.11 52.51
N PRO A 167 -42.87 -3.41 51.46
CA PRO A 167 -42.95 -2.60 50.25
C PRO A 167 -43.36 -1.15 50.49
N GLY A 168 -44.01 -0.81 51.61
CA GLY A 168 -44.35 0.56 51.97
C GLY A 168 -45.33 0.67 53.15
N PRO A 169 -45.64 1.91 53.58
CA PRO A 169 -46.55 2.14 54.70
C PRO A 169 -47.90 1.45 54.49
N GLY A 170 -48.40 0.76 55.51
CA GLY A 170 -49.69 0.05 55.47
C GLY A 170 -49.62 -1.37 54.88
N ILE A 171 -48.49 -1.78 54.29
CA ILE A 171 -48.29 -3.14 53.78
C ILE A 171 -47.47 -3.94 54.80
N PRO A 172 -47.87 -5.18 55.18
CA PRO A 172 -47.09 -6.03 56.07
C PRO A 172 -45.84 -6.58 55.38
N THR A 173 -44.85 -7.01 56.16
CA THR A 173 -43.61 -7.65 55.63
C THR A 173 -43.84 -9.06 55.09
N ASN A 174 -44.95 -9.69 55.45
CA ASN A 174 -45.36 -11.05 55.06
C ASN A 174 -46.86 -11.03 54.76
N TYR A 175 -47.36 -12.01 54.00
CA TYR A 175 -48.78 -12.16 53.65
C TYR A 175 -49.37 -10.99 52.86
N PHE A 176 -48.60 -10.39 51.95
CA PHE A 176 -49.05 -9.32 51.06
C PHE A 176 -49.11 -9.81 49.61
N SER A 177 -49.78 -9.05 48.74
CA SER A 177 -49.74 -9.29 47.28
C SER A 177 -49.43 -8.02 46.52
N ALA A 178 -48.88 -8.16 45.31
CA ALA A 178 -48.56 -7.05 44.43
C ALA A 178 -48.96 -7.37 42.99
N GLU A 179 -49.53 -6.40 42.29
CA GLU A 179 -49.79 -6.48 40.85
C GLU A 179 -48.94 -5.44 40.14
N PHE A 180 -48.06 -5.90 39.25
CA PHE A 180 -47.18 -5.07 38.43
C PHE A 180 -47.70 -4.98 37.00
N GLU A 181 -47.71 -3.79 36.43
CA GLU A 181 -48.17 -3.54 35.06
C GLU A 181 -47.20 -2.63 34.30
N LYS A 182 -46.88 -3.01 33.06
CA LYS A 182 -46.07 -2.23 32.10
C LYS A 182 -46.38 -2.64 30.65
N ASP A 183 -46.38 -1.69 29.74
CA ASP A 183 -46.41 -1.97 28.29
C ASP A 183 -44.99 -2.21 27.75
N ILE A 184 -44.80 -3.29 26.98
CA ILE A 184 -43.53 -3.66 26.35
C ILE A 184 -43.76 -3.87 24.85
N THR A 185 -42.92 -3.25 24.02
CA THR A 185 -42.91 -3.48 22.57
C THR A 185 -41.93 -4.59 22.19
N PHE A 186 -42.44 -5.68 21.61
CA PHE A 186 -41.66 -6.82 21.15
C PHE A 186 -41.46 -6.79 19.63
N LYS A 187 -40.30 -7.27 19.15
CA LYS A 187 -40.05 -7.47 17.71
C LYS A 187 -40.82 -8.66 17.14
N GLY A 188 -41.42 -9.47 18.01
CA GLY A 188 -42.07 -10.72 17.68
C GLY A 188 -41.08 -11.88 17.59
N GLY A 189 -41.50 -13.06 18.06
CA GLY A 189 -40.67 -14.26 18.08
C GLY A 189 -40.61 -14.89 19.47
N VAL A 190 -39.60 -15.74 19.67
CA VAL A 190 -39.39 -16.44 20.93
C VAL A 190 -38.50 -15.60 21.84
N TYR A 191 -38.91 -15.44 23.11
CA TYR A 191 -38.17 -14.75 24.15
C TYR A 191 -37.97 -15.68 25.36
N HIS A 192 -36.85 -15.53 26.06
CA HIS A 192 -36.60 -16.07 27.38
C HIS A 192 -37.27 -15.20 28.43
N LEU A 193 -38.28 -15.73 29.11
CA LEU A 193 -38.71 -15.23 30.41
C LEU A 193 -37.76 -15.80 31.47
N THR A 194 -36.92 -14.94 32.06
CA THR A 194 -35.97 -15.31 33.11
C THR A 194 -36.20 -14.55 34.40
N GLY A 195 -35.70 -15.07 35.52
CA GLY A 195 -35.77 -14.33 36.77
C GLY A 195 -35.75 -15.16 38.04
N LYS A 196 -36.09 -14.52 39.17
CA LYS A 196 -36.22 -15.14 40.48
C LYS A 196 -37.45 -14.61 41.20
N VAL A 197 -38.26 -15.50 41.73
CA VAL A 197 -39.49 -15.18 42.47
C VAL A 197 -39.45 -15.93 43.80
N ASP A 198 -39.70 -15.25 44.91
CA ASP A 198 -40.03 -15.91 46.18
C ASP A 198 -41.55 -16.05 46.29
N ASP A 199 -42.02 -17.25 46.60
CA ASP A 199 -43.43 -17.64 46.58
C ASP A 199 -44.09 -17.68 45.19
N LEU A 200 -45.22 -17.00 44.99
CA LEU A 200 -46.10 -17.22 43.83
C LEU A 200 -46.00 -16.05 42.86
N ALA A 201 -46.00 -16.35 41.57
CA ALA A 201 -46.16 -15.35 40.52
C ALA A 201 -46.98 -15.86 39.33
N LYS A 202 -47.73 -14.97 38.69
CA LYS A 202 -48.43 -15.21 37.41
C LYS A 202 -48.07 -14.11 36.44
N VAL A 203 -47.61 -14.48 35.25
CA VAL A 203 -47.24 -13.54 34.18
C VAL A 203 -48.26 -13.64 33.06
N TYR A 204 -48.83 -12.50 32.70
CA TYR A 204 -49.80 -12.34 31.63
C TYR A 204 -49.25 -11.41 30.56
N ILE A 205 -49.50 -11.75 29.29
CA ILE A 205 -49.29 -10.89 28.13
C ILE A 205 -50.65 -10.69 27.49
N ASP A 206 -51.11 -9.44 27.35
CA ASP A 206 -52.45 -9.08 26.86
C ASP A 206 -53.57 -9.90 27.54
N ASN A 207 -53.53 -9.97 28.86
CA ASN A 207 -54.45 -10.76 29.70
C ASN A 207 -54.40 -12.29 29.51
N LYS A 208 -53.54 -12.82 28.64
CA LYS A 208 -53.32 -14.27 28.48
C LYS A 208 -52.22 -14.74 29.43
N LEU A 209 -52.52 -15.71 30.30
CA LEU A 209 -51.53 -16.33 31.18
C LEU A 209 -50.48 -17.08 30.35
N VAL A 210 -49.21 -16.67 30.46
CA VAL A 210 -48.08 -17.29 29.75
C VAL A 210 -47.15 -18.08 30.67
N TYR A 211 -47.14 -17.75 31.96
CA TYR A 211 -46.33 -18.44 32.97
C TYR A 211 -46.95 -18.34 34.37
N GLU A 212 -46.85 -19.40 35.17
CA GLU A 212 -47.35 -19.45 36.54
C GLU A 212 -46.40 -20.25 37.45
N ILE A 213 -46.14 -19.70 38.63
CA ILE A 213 -45.62 -20.39 39.81
C ILE A 213 -46.77 -20.48 40.81
N ASN A 214 -47.21 -21.71 41.07
CA ASN A 214 -48.39 -22.00 41.90
C ASN A 214 -48.04 -22.59 43.27
N LYS A 215 -46.77 -22.55 43.68
CA LYS A 215 -46.28 -23.12 44.94
C LYS A 215 -45.37 -22.10 45.64
N ALA A 216 -45.49 -22.02 46.97
CA ALA A 216 -44.66 -21.18 47.82
C ALA A 216 -43.19 -21.66 47.90
N GLY A 217 -42.25 -20.73 48.06
CA GLY A 217 -40.80 -20.93 48.13
C GLY A 217 -39.99 -20.17 47.07
N SER A 218 -38.66 -20.25 47.14
CA SER A 218 -37.79 -19.59 46.17
C SER A 218 -37.72 -20.36 44.84
N HIS A 219 -38.01 -19.66 43.74
CA HIS A 219 -38.04 -20.19 42.37
C HIS A 219 -37.12 -19.41 41.44
N THR A 220 -36.41 -20.13 40.56
CA THR A 220 -35.77 -19.56 39.39
C THR A 220 -36.69 -19.73 38.20
N VAL A 221 -36.90 -18.66 37.45
CA VAL A 221 -37.69 -18.63 36.22
C VAL A 221 -36.74 -18.74 35.03
N SER A 222 -37.03 -19.68 34.13
CA SER A 222 -36.37 -19.83 32.84
C SER A 222 -37.35 -20.55 31.92
N LYS A 223 -37.97 -19.81 31.00
CA LYS A 223 -38.98 -20.33 30.10
C LYS A 223 -38.93 -19.60 28.75
N LEU A 224 -38.85 -20.37 27.67
CA LEU A 224 -39.08 -19.85 26.32
C LEU A 224 -40.58 -19.64 26.11
N ILE A 225 -40.95 -18.44 25.68
CA ILE A 225 -42.31 -18.04 25.34
C ILE A 225 -42.32 -17.36 23.97
N GLU A 226 -43.36 -17.59 23.18
CA GLU A 226 -43.54 -16.93 21.89
C GLU A 226 -44.45 -15.72 22.05
N VAL A 227 -43.97 -14.56 21.62
CA VAL A 227 -44.67 -13.27 21.72
C VAL A 227 -44.89 -12.72 20.31
N PRO A 228 -46.10 -12.26 19.95
CA PRO A 228 -46.31 -11.56 18.69
C PRO A 228 -45.49 -10.27 18.60
N GLN A 229 -45.33 -9.75 17.38
CA GLN A 229 -44.75 -8.43 17.18
C GLN A 229 -45.77 -7.36 17.57
N GLY A 230 -45.34 -6.34 18.32
CA GLY A 230 -46.18 -5.19 18.69
C GLY A 230 -46.00 -4.74 20.12
N ASN A 231 -46.79 -3.73 20.51
CA ASN A 231 -46.89 -3.30 21.91
C ASN A 231 -47.86 -4.21 22.66
N HIS A 232 -47.41 -4.73 23.80
CA HIS A 232 -48.14 -5.71 24.59
C HIS A 232 -48.18 -5.29 26.05
N GLN A 233 -49.34 -5.43 26.70
CA GLN A 233 -49.47 -5.16 28.13
C GLN A 233 -48.98 -6.37 28.92
N ILE A 234 -47.99 -6.15 29.77
CA ILE A 234 -47.43 -7.16 30.66
C ILE A 234 -47.95 -6.92 32.06
N ARG A 235 -48.65 -7.93 32.60
CA ARG A 235 -49.13 -7.93 33.98
C ARG A 235 -48.50 -9.07 34.76
N VAL A 236 -47.96 -8.77 35.93
CA VAL A 236 -47.38 -9.74 36.84
C VAL A 236 -48.07 -9.68 38.18
N GLN A 237 -48.74 -10.76 38.57
CA GLN A 237 -49.30 -10.90 39.91
C GLN A 237 -48.29 -11.64 40.78
N TYR A 238 -47.95 -11.07 41.93
CA TYR A 238 -47.01 -11.60 42.92
C TYR A 238 -47.73 -11.77 44.26
N THR A 239 -47.44 -12.86 44.96
CA THR A 239 -47.99 -13.11 46.30
C THR A 239 -46.90 -13.61 47.21
N GLU A 240 -46.70 -12.86 48.30
CA GLU A 240 -45.75 -13.18 49.37
C GLU A 240 -46.52 -13.78 50.55
N TYR A 241 -46.08 -14.93 51.05
CA TYR A 241 -46.59 -15.54 52.27
C TYR A 241 -45.66 -15.29 53.45
N THR A 242 -44.47 -15.89 53.43
CA THR A 242 -43.52 -15.81 54.54
C THR A 242 -42.08 -15.90 54.04
N GLY A 243 -41.20 -15.04 54.52
CA GLY A 243 -39.77 -15.17 54.22
C GLY A 243 -39.17 -13.86 53.75
N GLY A 244 -38.30 -13.95 52.75
CA GLY A 244 -37.56 -12.83 52.21
C GLY A 244 -38.13 -12.40 50.87
N ALA A 245 -39.11 -11.51 50.88
CA ALA A 245 -39.90 -11.17 49.69
C ALA A 245 -39.04 -10.64 48.53
N LYS A 246 -39.18 -11.26 47.36
CA LYS A 246 -38.39 -10.93 46.16
C LYS A 246 -39.11 -11.32 44.86
N ILE A 247 -39.09 -10.42 43.88
CA ILE A 247 -39.48 -10.68 42.51
C ILE A 247 -38.53 -9.99 41.54
N ALA A 248 -37.95 -10.75 40.62
CA ALA A 248 -37.17 -10.24 39.51
C ALA A 248 -37.55 -11.01 38.25
N LEU A 249 -38.01 -10.36 37.19
CA LEU A 249 -38.39 -10.98 35.91
C LEU A 249 -37.95 -10.12 34.74
N ASP A 250 -37.47 -10.76 33.68
CA ASP A 250 -37.02 -10.11 32.46
C ASP A 250 -37.32 -10.96 31.20
N PHE A 251 -37.38 -10.31 30.04
CA PHE A 251 -37.63 -10.90 28.72
C PHE A 251 -36.44 -10.64 27.79
N THR A 252 -35.67 -11.68 27.48
CA THR A 252 -34.48 -11.56 26.60
C THR A 252 -34.61 -12.39 25.33
N GLU A 253 -33.98 -11.98 24.23
CA GLU A 253 -33.94 -12.77 23.00
C GLU A 253 -32.98 -13.98 23.17
N PRO A 254 -33.28 -15.18 22.64
CA PRO A 254 -32.37 -16.32 22.64
C PRO A 254 -31.07 -16.04 21.86
N GLU A 255 -29.94 -16.54 22.37
CA GLU A 255 -28.62 -16.41 21.71
C GLU A 255 -28.32 -17.61 20.77
N GLY A 256 -28.94 -18.76 21.04
CA GLY A 256 -28.81 -20.00 20.27
C GLY A 256 -29.80 -20.11 19.10
N TRP A 257 -29.77 -21.27 18.45
CA TRP A 257 -30.79 -21.70 17.50
C TRP A 257 -32.09 -22.02 18.21
N VAL A 258 -33.16 -21.30 17.85
CA VAL A 258 -34.51 -21.61 18.32
C VAL A 258 -35.07 -22.73 17.46
N ALA A 259 -35.24 -23.90 18.07
CA ALA A 259 -35.81 -25.08 17.45
C ALA A 259 -37.29 -25.24 17.82
N LYS A 260 -38.16 -25.38 16.83
CA LYS A 260 -39.57 -25.75 17.00
C LYS A 260 -39.79 -27.14 16.43
N TYR A 261 -40.15 -28.10 17.28
CA TYR A 261 -40.41 -29.49 16.89
C TYR A 261 -41.90 -29.76 16.79
N TYR A 262 -42.35 -30.30 15.66
CA TYR A 262 -43.74 -30.62 15.36
C TYR A 262 -43.92 -32.14 15.27
N ASP A 263 -45.05 -32.63 15.75
CA ASP A 263 -45.39 -34.07 15.79
C ASP A 263 -45.87 -34.63 14.44
N ASN A 264 -45.70 -33.86 13.37
CA ASN A 264 -46.08 -34.17 12.00
C ASN A 264 -45.03 -33.59 11.04
N LYS A 265 -45.00 -34.07 9.80
CA LYS A 265 -44.04 -33.63 8.75
C LYS A 265 -44.37 -32.29 8.11
N ASP A 266 -45.54 -31.70 8.42
CA ASP A 266 -46.13 -30.59 7.68
C ASP A 266 -45.99 -29.25 8.43
N LEU A 267 -45.21 -29.20 9.52
CA LEU A 267 -44.94 -28.01 10.33
C LEU A 267 -46.21 -27.38 10.94
N GLN A 268 -47.20 -28.21 11.29
CA GLN A 268 -48.49 -27.75 11.81
C GLN A 268 -48.67 -28.02 13.31
N GLY A 269 -49.54 -27.26 13.97
CA GLY A 269 -49.90 -27.46 15.38
C GLY A 269 -49.01 -26.69 16.37
N MET A 270 -49.13 -27.01 17.66
CA MET A 270 -48.32 -26.38 18.71
C MET A 270 -46.96 -27.10 18.84
N PRO A 271 -45.83 -26.43 18.57
CA PRO A 271 -44.52 -27.06 18.64
C PRO A 271 -43.98 -27.15 20.07
N ILE A 272 -42.99 -28.01 20.24
CA ILE A 272 -42.08 -27.94 21.39
C ILE A 272 -40.93 -27.01 21.03
N ILE A 273 -40.76 -25.95 21.80
CA ILE A 273 -39.71 -24.94 21.59
C ILE A 273 -38.50 -25.31 22.46
N LYS A 274 -37.31 -25.36 21.86
CA LYS A 274 -36.02 -25.53 22.54
C LYS A 274 -35.00 -24.56 21.95
N GLU A 275 -33.91 -24.36 22.67
CA GLU A 275 -32.73 -23.63 22.21
C GLU A 275 -31.54 -24.58 22.12
N HIS A 276 -30.70 -24.40 21.11
CA HIS A 276 -29.50 -25.20 20.86
C HIS A 276 -28.34 -24.31 20.41
N ASP A 277 -27.11 -24.62 20.81
CA ASP A 277 -25.93 -23.82 20.43
C ASP A 277 -25.57 -24.01 18.94
N GLU A 278 -25.78 -25.22 18.42
CA GLU A 278 -25.41 -25.66 17.06
C GLU A 278 -26.52 -26.50 16.41
N LEU A 279 -26.44 -26.66 15.08
CA LEU A 279 -27.29 -27.59 14.33
C LEU A 279 -26.52 -28.90 14.07
N ASP A 280 -26.27 -29.67 15.13
CA ASP A 280 -25.67 -31.01 15.02
C ASP A 280 -26.48 -32.04 15.84
N PHE A 281 -27.45 -32.65 15.17
CA PHE A 281 -28.42 -33.57 15.76
C PHE A 281 -28.26 -34.97 15.19
N ASN A 282 -28.10 -35.94 16.08
CA ASN A 282 -28.18 -37.35 15.77
C ASN A 282 -29.19 -38.02 16.69
N TRP A 283 -30.45 -38.05 16.27
CA TRP A 283 -31.51 -38.71 17.03
C TRP A 283 -31.50 -40.23 16.81
N GLY A 284 -30.89 -40.70 15.72
CA GLY A 284 -30.94 -42.11 15.32
C GLY A 284 -32.39 -42.56 15.22
N TYR A 285 -32.73 -43.71 15.80
CA TYR A 285 -34.12 -44.20 15.82
C TYR A 285 -35.01 -43.57 16.91
N ASN A 286 -34.58 -42.47 17.54
CA ASN A 286 -35.33 -41.75 18.56
C ASN A 286 -35.92 -40.43 18.01
N SER A 287 -36.57 -39.65 18.88
CA SER A 287 -37.14 -38.34 18.56
C SER A 287 -36.55 -37.23 19.45
N PRO A 288 -36.64 -35.95 19.03
CA PRO A 288 -36.11 -34.80 19.80
C PRO A 288 -36.80 -34.56 21.16
N ALA A 289 -37.97 -35.14 21.39
CA ALA A 289 -38.67 -35.11 22.68
C ALA A 289 -39.68 -36.27 22.77
N SER A 290 -40.02 -36.69 23.99
CA SER A 290 -40.87 -37.86 24.25
C SER A 290 -42.30 -37.77 23.69
N THR A 291 -42.80 -36.56 23.43
CA THR A 291 -44.12 -36.31 22.82
C THR A 291 -44.06 -36.15 21.30
N ILE A 292 -42.87 -36.18 20.69
CA ILE A 292 -42.66 -36.17 19.25
C ILE A 292 -42.49 -37.62 18.78
N PRO A 293 -43.17 -38.08 17.72
CA PRO A 293 -43.00 -39.43 17.20
C PRO A 293 -41.59 -39.64 16.65
N THR A 294 -41.12 -40.89 16.62
CA THR A 294 -39.79 -41.24 16.09
C THR A 294 -39.70 -41.19 14.56
N ASN A 295 -40.83 -41.11 13.87
CA ASN A 295 -40.92 -41.00 12.41
C ASN A 295 -41.99 -39.94 12.07
N TYR A 296 -41.94 -39.39 10.86
CA TYR A 296 -42.91 -38.42 10.34
C TYR A 296 -43.06 -37.14 11.17
N PHE A 297 -41.96 -36.66 11.77
CA PHE A 297 -41.92 -35.38 12.47
C PHE A 297 -41.22 -34.31 11.63
N SER A 298 -41.32 -33.05 12.05
CA SER A 298 -40.57 -31.96 11.42
C SER A 298 -40.04 -30.99 12.46
N ALA A 299 -39.02 -30.23 12.07
CA ALA A 299 -38.42 -29.21 12.92
C ALA A 299 -38.12 -27.95 12.10
N THR A 300 -38.21 -26.80 12.76
CA THR A 300 -37.68 -25.54 12.20
C THR A 300 -36.63 -25.00 13.13
N PHE A 301 -35.54 -24.48 12.57
CA PHE A 301 -34.47 -23.85 13.32
C PHE A 301 -34.31 -22.42 12.80
N GLU A 302 -34.30 -21.45 13.72
CA GLU A 302 -34.05 -20.06 13.37
C GLU A 302 -32.96 -19.44 14.23
N LYS A 303 -32.12 -18.61 13.59
CA LYS A 303 -31.06 -17.82 14.24
C LYS A 303 -30.67 -16.65 13.36
N GLU A 304 -30.34 -15.50 13.96
CA GLU A 304 -29.66 -14.43 13.25
C GLU A 304 -28.14 -14.66 13.28
N ILE A 305 -27.50 -14.64 12.12
CA ILE A 305 -26.06 -14.87 11.98
C ILE A 305 -25.43 -13.69 11.22
N SER A 306 -24.34 -13.15 11.78
CA SER A 306 -23.56 -12.10 11.14
C SER A 306 -22.46 -12.68 10.27
N PHE A 307 -22.56 -12.47 8.95
CA PHE A 307 -21.57 -12.93 7.97
C PHE A 307 -20.62 -11.80 7.57
N LYS A 308 -19.37 -12.17 7.25
CA LYS A 308 -18.37 -11.22 6.71
C LYS A 308 -18.58 -10.91 5.23
N GLY A 309 -19.49 -11.61 4.56
CA GLY A 309 -19.70 -11.56 3.13
C GLY A 309 -18.76 -12.48 2.34
N GLY A 310 -19.19 -12.87 1.13
CA GLY A 310 -18.47 -13.73 0.21
C GLY A 310 -19.02 -15.15 0.12
N GLU A 311 -18.23 -16.07 -0.45
CA GLU A 311 -18.66 -17.44 -0.65
C GLU A 311 -18.62 -18.25 0.66
N TYR A 312 -19.69 -18.99 0.93
CA TYR A 312 -19.83 -19.93 2.05
C TYR A 312 -20.33 -21.28 1.55
N TYR A 313 -19.82 -22.36 2.15
CA TYR A 313 -20.39 -23.69 1.99
C TYR A 313 -21.48 -23.91 3.04
N ILE A 314 -22.67 -24.32 2.61
CA ILE A 314 -23.61 -25.06 3.47
C ILE A 314 -23.10 -26.50 3.53
N ALA A 315 -22.50 -26.84 4.66
CA ALA A 315 -21.79 -28.09 4.88
C ALA A 315 -22.43 -28.90 6.01
N GLY A 316 -22.49 -30.22 5.86
CA GLY A 316 -23.13 -31.09 6.86
C GLY A 316 -23.72 -32.36 6.28
N ASN A 317 -24.66 -32.96 7.00
CA ASN A 317 -25.39 -34.16 6.58
C ASN A 317 -26.85 -34.06 7.02
N VAL A 318 -27.76 -34.59 6.23
CA VAL A 318 -29.18 -34.69 6.59
C VAL A 318 -29.68 -36.09 6.29
N ASP A 319 -30.44 -36.67 7.21
CA ASP A 319 -31.33 -37.79 6.89
C ASP A 319 -32.69 -37.23 6.46
N ASP A 320 -33.11 -37.61 5.26
CA ASP A 320 -34.33 -37.19 4.58
C ASP A 320 -34.30 -35.79 3.94
N ALA A 321 -35.03 -34.79 4.46
CA ALA A 321 -35.26 -33.54 3.74
C ALA A 321 -34.91 -32.30 4.56
N VAL A 322 -34.27 -31.33 3.91
CA VAL A 322 -33.90 -30.03 4.47
C VAL A 322 -34.13 -28.91 3.48
N ASN A 323 -34.66 -27.78 3.95
CA ASN A 323 -34.67 -26.52 3.21
C ASN A 323 -33.98 -25.43 4.02
N VAL A 324 -33.08 -24.68 3.40
CA VAL A 324 -32.29 -23.63 4.02
C VAL A 324 -32.67 -22.29 3.38
N TYR A 325 -33.08 -21.35 4.22
CA TYR A 325 -33.48 -20.01 3.83
C TYR A 325 -32.58 -18.97 4.49
N ILE A 326 -32.23 -17.95 3.71
CA ILE A 326 -31.51 -16.75 4.17
C ILE A 326 -32.40 -15.56 3.84
N ASP A 327 -32.77 -14.78 4.85
CA ASP A 327 -33.69 -13.64 4.75
C ASP A 327 -35.00 -13.97 4.02
N GLY A 328 -35.50 -15.18 4.27
CA GLY A 328 -36.74 -15.70 3.67
C GLY A 328 -36.60 -16.23 2.23
N GLN A 329 -35.41 -16.18 1.63
CA GLN A 329 -35.16 -16.76 0.30
C GLN A 329 -34.59 -18.18 0.41
N LEU A 330 -35.17 -19.14 -0.31
CA LEU A 330 -34.66 -20.51 -0.38
C LEU A 330 -33.32 -20.53 -1.14
N VAL A 331 -32.23 -20.83 -0.44
CA VAL A 331 -30.88 -20.90 -1.04
C VAL A 331 -30.44 -22.32 -1.35
N TYR A 332 -30.98 -23.31 -0.62
CA TYR A 332 -30.67 -24.73 -0.83
C TYR A 332 -31.79 -25.62 -0.30
N GLY A 333 -32.08 -26.72 -1.00
CA GLY A 333 -33.14 -27.63 -0.61
C GLY A 333 -32.94 -29.06 -1.13
N ILE A 334 -33.23 -30.03 -0.27
CA ILE A 334 -33.30 -31.45 -0.55
C ILE A 334 -34.70 -31.91 -0.14
N ASN A 335 -35.45 -32.46 -1.09
CA ASN A 335 -36.89 -32.72 -0.94
C ASN A 335 -37.26 -34.21 -0.93
N ASN A 336 -36.27 -35.11 -0.94
CA ASN A 336 -36.45 -36.55 -1.06
C ASN A 336 -35.81 -37.30 0.11
N ALA A 337 -36.46 -38.37 0.56
CA ALA A 337 -35.98 -39.23 1.64
C ALA A 337 -34.60 -39.85 1.34
N GLY A 338 -33.84 -40.15 2.39
CA GLY A 338 -32.51 -40.77 2.36
C GLY A 338 -31.41 -39.90 2.96
N ASN A 339 -30.23 -40.49 3.14
CA ASN A 339 -29.07 -39.77 3.70
C ASN A 339 -28.35 -38.96 2.61
N HIS A 340 -28.22 -37.66 2.81
CA HIS A 340 -27.59 -36.74 1.89
C HIS A 340 -26.45 -35.95 2.55
N LYS A 341 -25.39 -35.70 1.77
CA LYS A 341 -24.31 -34.79 2.16
C LYS A 341 -24.66 -33.37 1.70
N LEU A 342 -24.45 -32.40 2.58
CA LEU A 342 -24.54 -30.97 2.25
C LEU A 342 -23.12 -30.47 1.90
N ASN A 343 -22.94 -29.91 0.70
CA ASN A 343 -21.68 -29.33 0.22
C ASN A 343 -21.92 -28.15 -0.74
N LYS A 344 -23.00 -27.39 -0.52
CA LYS A 344 -23.47 -26.37 -1.45
C LYS A 344 -22.71 -25.06 -1.24
N LEU A 345 -21.98 -24.60 -2.24
CA LEU A 345 -21.40 -23.25 -2.27
C LEU A 345 -22.47 -22.21 -2.61
N ILE A 346 -22.56 -21.15 -1.80
CA ILE A 346 -23.44 -19.99 -1.97
C ILE A 346 -22.64 -18.71 -1.71
N ASP A 347 -23.09 -17.59 -2.28
CA ASP A 347 -22.55 -16.26 -1.97
C ASP A 347 -23.51 -15.55 -1.02
N ILE A 348 -22.99 -14.95 0.05
CA ILE A 348 -23.76 -14.28 1.09
C ILE A 348 -23.23 -12.85 1.22
N SER A 349 -24.13 -11.87 1.31
CA SER A 349 -23.74 -10.49 1.58
C SER A 349 -23.17 -10.31 2.99
N PRO A 350 -22.33 -9.29 3.25
CA PRO A 350 -21.92 -8.96 4.60
C PRO A 350 -23.09 -8.38 5.40
N GLY A 351 -23.19 -8.74 6.69
CA GLY A 351 -24.24 -8.25 7.59
C GLY A 351 -24.90 -9.36 8.40
N THR A 352 -25.85 -8.96 9.25
CA THR A 352 -26.70 -9.88 10.02
C THR A 352 -27.84 -10.37 9.12
N HIS A 353 -27.94 -11.68 9.00
CA HIS A 353 -28.92 -12.37 8.16
C HIS A 353 -29.77 -13.30 9.00
N LYS A 354 -31.08 -13.35 8.73
CA LYS A 354 -31.98 -14.32 9.38
C LYS A 354 -31.86 -15.65 8.67
N ILE A 355 -31.39 -16.66 9.39
CA ILE A 355 -31.29 -18.03 8.88
C ILE A 355 -32.48 -18.83 9.39
N TYR A 356 -33.13 -19.53 8.47
CA TYR A 356 -34.26 -20.39 8.77
C TYR A 356 -34.07 -21.74 8.07
N VAL A 357 -34.11 -22.82 8.84
CA VAL A 357 -33.91 -24.19 8.34
C VAL A 357 -35.16 -25.00 8.63
N GLU A 358 -35.74 -25.63 7.62
CA GLU A 358 -36.78 -26.64 7.77
C GLU A 358 -36.16 -28.02 7.65
N TYR A 359 -36.50 -28.91 8.56
CA TYR A 359 -36.12 -30.31 8.54
C TYR A 359 -37.38 -31.19 8.58
N LYS A 360 -37.40 -32.24 7.76
CA LYS A 360 -38.50 -33.21 7.72
C LYS A 360 -37.94 -34.61 7.78
N GLU A 361 -38.32 -35.32 8.83
CA GLU A 361 -38.08 -36.75 8.99
C GLU A 361 -39.27 -37.51 8.38
N PHE A 362 -38.99 -38.49 7.54
CA PHE A 362 -39.98 -39.46 7.09
C PHE A 362 -39.88 -40.72 7.92
N THR A 363 -38.89 -41.58 7.65
CA THR A 363 -38.76 -42.88 8.31
C THR A 363 -37.31 -43.28 8.45
N GLY A 364 -36.96 -43.87 9.59
CA GLY A 364 -35.64 -44.46 9.77
C GLY A 364 -34.88 -43.79 10.89
N ALA A 365 -33.66 -43.34 10.59
CA ALA A 365 -32.72 -42.85 11.58
C ALA A 365 -32.52 -41.34 11.39
N ALA A 366 -33.24 -40.53 12.16
CA ALA A 366 -33.25 -39.09 12.01
C ALA A 366 -31.93 -38.41 12.41
N GLY A 367 -31.50 -37.44 11.62
CA GLY A 367 -30.33 -36.61 11.89
C GLY A 367 -30.19 -35.40 10.98
N LEU A 368 -29.66 -34.30 11.54
CA LEU A 368 -29.36 -33.06 10.83
C LEU A 368 -28.07 -32.47 11.41
N SER A 369 -27.06 -32.32 10.56
CA SER A 369 -25.83 -31.58 10.82
C SER A 369 -25.71 -30.49 9.74
N LEU A 370 -25.59 -29.22 10.12
CA LEU A 370 -25.52 -28.10 9.18
C LEU A 370 -24.69 -26.95 9.74
N ASP A 371 -23.71 -26.48 8.97
CA ASP A 371 -22.90 -25.31 9.27
C ASP A 371 -22.61 -24.47 8.01
N PHE A 372 -22.28 -23.20 8.22
CA PHE A 372 -21.90 -22.24 7.17
C PHE A 372 -20.40 -21.95 7.22
N ILE A 373 -19.65 -22.52 6.29
CA ILE A 373 -18.19 -22.45 6.30
C ILE A 373 -17.72 -21.46 5.27
N GLN A 374 -17.04 -20.39 5.70
CA GLN A 374 -16.49 -19.40 4.78
C GLN A 374 -15.51 -20.09 3.82
N SER A 375 -15.78 -19.97 2.52
CA SER A 375 -14.97 -20.59 1.48
C SER A 375 -13.69 -19.78 1.27
N ASN A 376 -12.56 -20.47 1.45
CA ASN A 376 -11.27 -20.02 0.95
C ASN A 376 -10.87 -20.72 -0.36
N GLY A 377 -11.66 -21.70 -0.83
CA GLY A 377 -11.38 -22.48 -2.04
C GLY A 377 -11.91 -23.90 -1.95
N TRP A 378 -11.13 -24.81 -1.39
CA TRP A 378 -11.50 -26.21 -1.16
C TRP A 378 -12.28 -26.36 0.13
N LEU A 379 -13.33 -27.18 0.10
CA LEU A 379 -13.98 -27.71 1.31
C LEU A 379 -13.21 -28.95 1.77
N ALA A 380 -12.68 -28.92 2.99
CA ALA A 380 -11.97 -30.04 3.60
C ALA A 380 -12.86 -30.72 4.66
N LYS A 381 -12.85 -32.05 4.70
CA LYS A 381 -13.56 -32.86 5.69
C LYS A 381 -12.57 -33.82 6.33
N TYR A 382 -12.29 -33.66 7.62
CA TYR A 382 -11.35 -34.49 8.36
C TYR A 382 -12.08 -35.47 9.27
N TYR A 383 -11.76 -36.76 9.14
CA TYR A 383 -12.37 -37.83 9.91
C TYR A 383 -11.33 -38.44 10.87
N PRO A 384 -11.70 -38.72 12.14
CA PRO A 384 -10.77 -39.28 13.13
C PRO A 384 -10.56 -40.80 12.96
N ASN A 385 -10.61 -41.30 11.72
CA ASN A 385 -10.38 -42.68 11.32
C ASN A 385 -10.00 -42.74 9.84
N GLU A 386 -9.39 -43.83 9.42
CA GLU A 386 -8.94 -44.14 8.06
C GLU A 386 -10.09 -44.54 7.10
N LYS A 387 -11.34 -44.58 7.59
CA LYS A 387 -12.50 -45.15 6.87
C LYS A 387 -13.53 -44.11 6.44
N PHE A 388 -13.26 -42.82 6.60
CA PHE A 388 -14.20 -41.72 6.29
C PHE A 388 -15.55 -41.88 7.02
N LYS A 389 -15.54 -42.37 8.28
CA LYS A 389 -16.76 -42.61 9.08
C LYS A 389 -16.94 -41.58 10.19
N GLY A 390 -18.19 -41.38 10.62
CA GLY A 390 -18.56 -40.44 11.69
C GLY A 390 -18.73 -39.01 11.19
N THR A 391 -19.00 -38.08 12.11
CA THR A 391 -19.11 -36.64 11.82
C THR A 391 -17.70 -36.08 11.58
N PRO A 392 -17.39 -35.54 10.39
CA PRO A 392 -16.09 -34.93 10.13
C PRO A 392 -15.98 -33.54 10.75
N ILE A 393 -14.75 -33.10 11.00
CA ILE A 393 -14.44 -31.68 11.18
C ILE A 393 -14.35 -31.06 9.80
N TYR A 394 -15.15 -30.04 9.55
CA TYR A 394 -15.13 -29.30 8.29
C TYR A 394 -14.21 -28.07 8.39
N ASP A 395 -13.56 -27.74 7.28
CA ASP A 395 -12.66 -26.59 7.17
C ASP A 395 -12.62 -26.10 5.72
N SER A 396 -12.04 -24.92 5.46
CA SER A 396 -11.78 -24.44 4.11
C SER A 396 -10.36 -23.96 3.88
N ILE A 397 -9.71 -24.55 2.88
CA ILE A 397 -8.32 -24.27 2.51
C ILE A 397 -8.24 -23.65 1.11
N SER A 398 -7.34 -22.69 0.92
CA SER A 398 -7.21 -22.01 -0.38
C SER A 398 -6.52 -22.84 -1.45
N LYS A 399 -5.55 -23.65 -1.03
CA LYS A 399 -4.81 -24.58 -1.88
C LYS A 399 -4.72 -25.94 -1.22
N LEU A 400 -4.81 -27.00 -2.02
CA LEU A 400 -4.54 -28.35 -1.57
C LEU A 400 -3.03 -28.58 -1.57
N ASN A 401 -2.38 -28.13 -0.49
CA ASN A 401 -0.95 -28.30 -0.22
C ASN A 401 -0.71 -28.34 1.30
N GLN A 402 -1.21 -29.38 1.94
CA GLN A 402 -1.20 -29.56 3.38
C GLN A 402 0.00 -30.42 3.81
N ASN A 403 0.65 -30.02 4.91
CA ASN A 403 1.75 -30.76 5.51
C ASN A 403 1.64 -30.64 7.03
N TRP A 404 1.15 -31.70 7.67
CA TRP A 404 0.99 -31.77 9.12
C TRP A 404 2.19 -32.40 9.81
N SER A 405 3.21 -32.86 9.07
CA SER A 405 4.35 -33.59 9.65
C SER A 405 3.85 -34.74 10.54
N GLY A 406 4.31 -34.90 11.78
CA GLY A 406 3.76 -35.92 12.71
C GLY A 406 2.49 -35.50 13.47
N GLY A 407 1.80 -34.45 13.02
CA GLY A 407 0.61 -33.88 13.64
C GLY A 407 -0.67 -34.18 12.87
N SER A 408 -1.75 -33.51 13.23
CA SER A 408 -3.07 -33.64 12.63
C SER A 408 -3.63 -32.28 12.15
N PRO A 409 -4.63 -32.28 11.26
CA PRO A 409 -5.29 -31.05 10.80
C PRO A 409 -6.07 -30.30 11.89
N HIS A 410 -6.47 -30.96 12.96
CA HIS A 410 -7.23 -30.37 14.06
C HIS A 410 -7.01 -31.16 15.35
N SER A 411 -7.13 -30.51 16.51
CA SER A 411 -6.89 -31.12 17.82
C SER A 411 -7.82 -32.31 18.14
N SER A 412 -9.02 -32.34 17.55
CA SER A 412 -9.99 -33.45 17.65
C SER A 412 -9.71 -34.60 16.68
N ILE A 413 -8.72 -34.45 15.79
CA ILE A 413 -8.29 -35.48 14.85
C ILE A 413 -6.98 -36.08 15.40
N PRO A 414 -6.87 -37.41 15.52
CA PRO A 414 -5.63 -38.05 15.95
C PRO A 414 -4.50 -37.79 14.95
N SER A 415 -3.24 -37.75 15.43
CA SER A 415 -2.06 -37.60 14.57
C SER A 415 -1.88 -38.75 13.57
N ASP A 416 -2.36 -39.94 13.93
CA ASP A 416 -2.26 -41.16 13.14
C ASP A 416 -3.66 -41.70 12.82
N TYR A 417 -3.77 -42.50 11.76
CA TYR A 417 -5.00 -43.20 11.34
C TYR A 417 -6.20 -42.28 11.11
N PHE A 418 -6.00 -41.17 10.41
CA PHE A 418 -7.08 -40.25 10.03
C PHE A 418 -7.30 -40.24 8.51
N SER A 419 -8.42 -39.67 8.07
CA SER A 419 -8.68 -39.48 6.63
C SER A 419 -9.23 -38.09 6.34
N ALA A 420 -9.00 -37.60 5.13
CA ALA A 420 -9.46 -36.31 4.67
C ALA A 420 -10.11 -36.40 3.29
N GLU A 421 -11.25 -35.74 3.10
CA GLU A 421 -11.88 -35.54 1.79
C GLU A 421 -11.88 -34.06 1.44
N PHE A 422 -11.27 -33.71 0.31
CA PHE A 422 -11.25 -32.35 -0.24
C PHE A 422 -12.14 -32.28 -1.47
N VAL A 423 -13.00 -31.27 -1.54
CA VAL A 423 -13.91 -31.06 -2.68
C VAL A 423 -13.81 -29.63 -3.17
N LYS A 424 -13.74 -29.44 -4.48
CA LYS A 424 -13.80 -28.12 -5.13
C LYS A 424 -14.37 -28.24 -6.54
N ASN A 425 -15.28 -27.33 -6.91
CA ASN A 425 -15.67 -27.15 -8.30
C ASN A 425 -14.63 -26.29 -9.02
N MET A 426 -14.11 -26.79 -10.14
CA MET A 426 -13.06 -26.11 -10.93
C MET A 426 -13.50 -25.96 -12.38
N ASN A 427 -13.20 -24.81 -12.97
CA ASN A 427 -13.43 -24.56 -14.39
C ASN A 427 -12.18 -24.92 -15.20
N PHE A 428 -12.34 -25.79 -16.20
CA PHE A 428 -11.28 -26.18 -17.13
C PHE A 428 -11.61 -25.69 -18.54
N GLU A 429 -10.60 -25.25 -19.28
CA GLU A 429 -10.73 -24.87 -20.71
C GLU A 429 -10.76 -26.10 -21.63
N GLY A 430 -10.62 -27.29 -21.07
CA GLY A 430 -10.52 -28.55 -21.79
C GLY A 430 -9.12 -28.83 -22.32
N GLY A 431 -8.85 -30.11 -22.62
CA GLY A 431 -7.57 -30.60 -23.11
C GLY A 431 -6.74 -31.31 -22.03
N VAL A 432 -5.44 -31.45 -22.27
CA VAL A 432 -4.54 -32.19 -21.38
C VAL A 432 -3.97 -31.27 -20.30
N TYR A 433 -3.90 -31.78 -19.08
CA TYR A 433 -3.34 -31.16 -17.89
C TYR A 433 -2.32 -32.09 -17.23
N ASN A 434 -1.28 -31.51 -16.66
CA ASN A 434 -0.39 -32.15 -15.69
C ASN A 434 -1.08 -32.16 -14.33
N LEU A 435 -1.50 -33.35 -13.89
CA LEU A 435 -1.94 -33.61 -12.53
C LEU A 435 -0.71 -33.89 -11.67
N THR A 436 -0.32 -32.92 -10.85
CA THR A 436 0.88 -33.00 -10.02
C THR A 436 0.54 -32.97 -8.54
N GLY A 437 1.34 -33.62 -7.72
CA GLY A 437 1.07 -33.64 -6.29
C GLY A 437 1.99 -34.52 -5.47
N LYS A 438 1.74 -34.53 -4.17
CA LYS A 438 2.42 -35.36 -3.17
C LYS A 438 1.39 -35.98 -2.25
N ALA A 439 1.66 -37.17 -1.76
CA ALA A 439 0.84 -37.82 -0.75
C ALA A 439 1.72 -38.70 0.13
N ASP A 440 1.49 -38.63 1.43
CA ASP A 440 2.06 -39.50 2.46
C ASP A 440 0.94 -39.61 3.49
N ASP A 441 0.07 -40.61 3.46
CA ASP A 441 0.18 -41.90 2.74
C ASP A 441 -0.60 -41.99 1.40
N LEU A 442 -1.90 -42.33 1.44
CA LEU A 442 -2.69 -42.69 0.25
C LEU A 442 -3.42 -41.48 -0.34
N ILE A 443 -3.64 -41.49 -1.65
CA ILE A 443 -4.44 -40.46 -2.32
C ILE A 443 -5.27 -41.05 -3.46
N LYS A 444 -6.52 -40.62 -3.59
CA LYS A 444 -7.36 -40.83 -4.77
C LYS A 444 -7.89 -39.51 -5.27
N VAL A 445 -7.78 -39.28 -6.57
CA VAL A 445 -8.25 -38.06 -7.23
C VAL A 445 -9.35 -38.44 -8.22
N TYR A 446 -10.50 -37.80 -8.07
CA TYR A 446 -11.68 -37.94 -8.92
C TYR A 446 -11.99 -36.62 -9.61
N VAL A 447 -12.41 -36.70 -10.87
CA VAL A 447 -12.99 -35.59 -11.62
C VAL A 447 -14.36 -36.08 -12.12
N ASP A 448 -15.44 -35.43 -11.68
CA ASP A 448 -16.83 -35.86 -11.90
C ASP A 448 -17.06 -37.34 -11.56
N ASP A 449 -16.68 -37.73 -10.33
CA ASP A 449 -16.73 -39.10 -9.82
C ASP A 449 -15.91 -40.16 -10.59
N LYS A 450 -15.22 -39.78 -11.67
CA LYS A 450 -14.31 -40.65 -12.40
C LYS A 450 -12.92 -40.60 -11.75
N LEU A 451 -12.42 -41.75 -11.30
CA LEU A 451 -11.06 -41.88 -10.77
C LEU A 451 -10.03 -41.58 -11.88
N VAL A 452 -9.25 -40.51 -11.71
CA VAL A 452 -8.20 -40.10 -12.65
C VAL A 452 -6.80 -40.46 -12.17
N TYR A 453 -6.63 -40.61 -10.85
CA TYR A 453 -5.34 -40.97 -10.25
C TYR A 453 -5.54 -41.67 -8.89
N ASP A 454 -4.70 -42.67 -8.58
CA ASP A 454 -4.75 -43.46 -7.35
C ASP A 454 -3.33 -43.85 -6.92
N ILE A 455 -3.02 -43.59 -5.64
CA ILE A 455 -1.93 -44.22 -4.91
C ILE A 455 -2.56 -44.96 -3.73
N ASN A 456 -2.41 -46.28 -3.78
CA ASN A 456 -3.07 -47.25 -2.92
C ASN A 456 -2.09 -47.99 -1.99
N SER A 457 -0.91 -47.41 -1.76
CA SER A 457 0.13 -47.93 -0.86
C SER A 457 0.65 -46.85 0.06
N ALA A 458 0.88 -47.17 1.33
CA ALA A 458 1.46 -46.26 2.32
C ALA A 458 2.90 -45.83 1.95
N GLY A 459 3.31 -44.67 2.43
CA GLY A 459 4.59 -44.03 2.23
C GLY A 459 4.51 -42.70 1.49
N ASN A 460 5.69 -42.06 1.37
CA ASN A 460 5.84 -40.77 0.72
C ASN A 460 5.94 -40.88 -0.81
N HIS A 461 4.96 -40.31 -1.50
CA HIS A 461 4.86 -40.31 -2.96
C HIS A 461 4.89 -38.89 -3.55
N THR A 462 5.42 -38.79 -4.76
CA THR A 462 5.29 -37.62 -5.63
C THR A 462 4.83 -38.11 -6.99
N PHE A 463 3.88 -37.40 -7.58
CA PHE A 463 3.30 -37.78 -8.85
C PHE A 463 3.17 -36.60 -9.81
N ASN A 464 3.30 -36.93 -11.09
CA ASN A 464 3.00 -36.05 -12.23
C ASN A 464 2.39 -36.94 -13.33
N LYS A 465 1.11 -36.72 -13.63
CA LYS A 465 0.34 -37.54 -14.57
C LYS A 465 -0.40 -36.66 -15.55
N LEU A 466 -0.21 -36.90 -16.85
CA LEU A 466 -1.04 -36.28 -17.88
C LEU A 466 -2.46 -36.86 -17.82
N VAL A 467 -3.44 -35.98 -17.67
CA VAL A 467 -4.88 -36.29 -17.67
C VAL A 467 -5.61 -35.40 -18.66
N GLU A 468 -6.53 -35.96 -19.42
CA GLU A 468 -7.39 -35.19 -20.33
C GLU A 468 -8.71 -34.86 -19.63
N ILE A 469 -9.03 -33.57 -19.59
CA ILE A 469 -10.22 -33.02 -18.93
C ILE A 469 -11.03 -32.29 -20.00
N SER A 470 -12.35 -32.45 -20.00
CA SER A 470 -13.24 -31.71 -20.90
C SER A 470 -13.31 -30.24 -20.52
N LYS A 471 -13.83 -29.42 -21.43
CA LYS A 471 -14.13 -28.01 -21.14
C LYS A 471 -15.38 -27.92 -20.27
N GLY A 472 -15.33 -27.14 -19.19
CA GLY A 472 -16.48 -26.89 -18.30
C GLY A 472 -16.12 -26.85 -16.82
N THR A 473 -17.16 -26.70 -16.00
CA THR A 473 -17.07 -26.83 -14.53
C THR A 473 -17.10 -28.31 -14.16
N HIS A 474 -16.11 -28.74 -13.40
CA HIS A 474 -15.92 -30.12 -12.98
C HIS A 474 -15.77 -30.19 -11.47
N GLU A 475 -16.41 -31.17 -10.82
CA GLU A 475 -16.16 -31.45 -9.40
C GLU A 475 -14.83 -32.21 -9.28
N VAL A 476 -13.87 -31.62 -8.58
CA VAL A 476 -12.64 -32.30 -8.20
C VAL A 476 -12.75 -32.76 -6.75
N ARG A 477 -12.67 -34.06 -6.54
CA ARG A 477 -12.71 -34.69 -5.22
C ARG A 477 -11.43 -35.45 -4.95
N VAL A 478 -10.82 -35.19 -3.80
CA VAL A 478 -9.57 -35.84 -3.37
C VAL A 478 -9.81 -36.54 -2.06
N GLN A 479 -9.52 -37.83 -2.01
CA GLN A 479 -9.53 -38.63 -0.78
C GLN A 479 -8.10 -38.91 -0.36
N TYR A 480 -7.79 -38.63 0.89
CA TYR A 480 -6.49 -38.83 1.50
C TYR A 480 -6.66 -39.65 2.78
N VAL A 481 -5.72 -40.56 3.03
CA VAL A 481 -5.67 -41.37 4.25
C VAL A 481 -4.25 -41.30 4.80
N GLU A 482 -4.14 -40.98 6.08
CA GLU A 482 -2.92 -41.08 6.85
C GLU A 482 -2.97 -42.32 7.74
N TYR A 483 -1.90 -43.11 7.77
CA TYR A 483 -1.76 -44.20 8.73
C TYR A 483 -0.83 -43.81 9.87
N THR A 484 0.46 -43.73 9.60
CA THR A 484 1.47 -43.42 10.63
C THR A 484 2.65 -42.69 10.01
N GLY A 485 3.21 -41.73 10.72
CA GLY A 485 4.45 -41.07 10.30
C GLY A 485 4.20 -39.61 9.91
N GLY A 486 4.61 -39.23 8.69
CA GLY A 486 4.54 -37.85 8.24
C GLY A 486 3.35 -37.60 7.33
N ALA A 487 2.34 -36.86 7.79
CA ALA A 487 1.12 -36.61 7.05
C ALA A 487 1.25 -35.40 6.10
N LYS A 488 1.05 -35.61 4.79
CA LYS A 488 1.02 -34.55 3.77
C LYS A 488 0.21 -34.91 2.53
N VAL A 489 -0.42 -33.90 1.94
CA VAL A 489 -1.17 -34.03 0.69
C VAL A 489 -1.10 -32.74 -0.13
N SER A 490 -0.78 -32.86 -1.41
CA SER A 490 -0.88 -31.76 -2.37
C SER A 490 -1.40 -32.19 -3.72
N LEU A 491 -2.09 -31.28 -4.41
CA LEU A 491 -2.61 -31.47 -5.76
C LEU A 491 -2.64 -30.16 -6.53
N ASP A 492 -2.21 -30.20 -7.80
CA ASP A 492 -2.36 -29.10 -8.75
C ASP A 492 -2.63 -29.61 -10.17
N PHE A 493 -3.30 -28.77 -10.97
CA PHE A 493 -3.57 -28.98 -12.40
C PHE A 493 -2.90 -27.87 -13.21
N THR A 494 -1.80 -28.19 -13.88
CA THR A 494 -1.09 -27.23 -14.74
C THR A 494 -1.18 -27.63 -16.21
N ARG A 495 -0.95 -26.68 -17.12
CA ARG A 495 -0.79 -27.02 -18.54
C ARG A 495 0.60 -27.63 -18.76
N PRO A 496 0.74 -28.63 -19.65
CA PRO A 496 2.06 -29.07 -20.12
C PRO A 496 2.80 -27.94 -20.84
N ASP A 497 4.10 -27.84 -20.62
CA ASP A 497 4.96 -26.82 -21.23
C ASP A 497 5.47 -27.26 -22.61
N GLY A 498 5.54 -28.58 -22.83
CA GLY A 498 5.95 -29.21 -24.06
C GLY A 498 4.83 -29.40 -25.09
N TRP A 499 5.19 -30.06 -26.19
CA TRP A 499 4.27 -30.60 -27.17
C TRP A 499 3.54 -31.80 -26.60
N VAL A 500 2.21 -31.71 -26.55
CA VAL A 500 1.37 -32.83 -26.13
C VAL A 500 1.04 -33.67 -27.34
N ALA A 501 1.55 -34.89 -27.38
CA ALA A 501 1.31 -35.86 -28.42
C ALA A 501 0.24 -36.88 -27.99
N LYS A 502 -0.80 -37.03 -28.80
CA LYS A 502 -1.81 -38.09 -28.71
C LYS A 502 -1.59 -39.10 -29.83
N TYR A 503 -1.11 -40.29 -29.49
CA TYR A 503 -0.84 -41.37 -30.45
C TYR A 503 -2.02 -42.35 -30.53
N TYR A 504 -2.47 -42.63 -31.73
CA TYR A 504 -3.58 -43.54 -32.03
C TYR A 504 -3.06 -44.75 -32.79
N ASN A 505 -3.56 -45.94 -32.45
CA ASN A 505 -3.15 -47.22 -33.05
C ASN A 505 -3.75 -47.48 -34.45
N ASN A 506 -4.15 -46.42 -35.15
CA ASN A 506 -4.77 -46.44 -36.46
C ASN A 506 -4.46 -45.12 -37.18
N THR A 507 -4.72 -45.05 -38.48
CA THR A 507 -4.48 -43.86 -39.32
C THR A 507 -5.60 -42.82 -39.30
N LYS A 508 -6.64 -43.02 -38.47
CA LYS A 508 -7.88 -42.22 -38.49
C LYS A 508 -8.05 -41.28 -37.29
N LEU A 509 -7.08 -41.22 -36.38
CA LEU A 509 -7.14 -40.42 -35.14
C LEU A 509 -8.33 -40.80 -34.22
N GLN A 510 -8.67 -42.09 -34.14
CA GLN A 510 -9.83 -42.60 -33.39
C GLN A 510 -9.45 -43.51 -32.22
N GLY A 511 -10.30 -43.55 -31.19
CA GLY A 511 -10.12 -44.38 -29.99
C GLY A 511 -9.36 -43.68 -28.86
N SER A 512 -9.02 -44.42 -27.81
CA SER A 512 -8.25 -43.89 -26.67
C SER A 512 -6.76 -43.75 -27.03
N PRO A 513 -6.19 -42.53 -27.03
CA PRO A 513 -4.80 -42.33 -27.39
C PRO A 513 -3.84 -42.66 -26.24
N VAL A 514 -2.58 -42.92 -26.59
CA VAL A 514 -1.46 -42.79 -25.65
C VAL A 514 -1.02 -41.33 -25.64
N ILE A 515 -1.12 -40.68 -24.47
CA ILE A 515 -0.73 -39.27 -24.29
C ILE A 515 0.71 -39.20 -23.78
N LYS A 516 1.54 -38.38 -24.44
CA LYS A 516 2.92 -38.07 -24.02
C LYS A 516 3.21 -36.59 -24.18
N GLU A 517 4.18 -36.10 -23.42
CA GLU A 517 4.74 -34.76 -23.58
C GLU A 517 6.15 -34.88 -24.20
N HIS A 518 6.46 -33.97 -25.12
CA HIS A 518 7.76 -33.86 -25.79
C HIS A 518 8.27 -32.42 -25.70
N THR A 519 9.57 -32.22 -25.50
CA THR A 519 10.16 -30.87 -25.43
C THR A 519 10.12 -30.15 -26.78
N ASP A 520 10.31 -30.91 -27.86
CA ASP A 520 10.33 -30.47 -29.24
C ASP A 520 9.59 -31.48 -30.14
N VAL A 521 9.44 -31.14 -31.41
CA VAL A 521 8.94 -32.05 -32.44
C VAL A 521 10.12 -32.51 -33.27
N ASN A 522 11.09 -33.21 -32.67
CA ASN A 522 12.16 -33.91 -33.37
C ASN A 522 12.07 -35.42 -33.14
N LEU A 523 11.00 -36.01 -33.66
CA LEU A 523 10.60 -37.39 -33.40
C LEU A 523 11.05 -38.30 -34.55
N ASN A 524 11.93 -39.25 -34.27
CA ASN A 524 12.44 -40.20 -35.24
C ASN A 524 12.34 -41.62 -34.69
N TRP A 525 11.26 -42.31 -35.05
CA TRP A 525 10.99 -43.67 -34.60
C TRP A 525 11.68 -44.72 -35.47
N LYS A 526 12.20 -44.34 -36.64
CA LYS A 526 12.73 -45.29 -37.64
C LYS A 526 11.64 -46.34 -37.93
N SER A 527 11.99 -47.62 -37.98
CA SER A 527 11.02 -48.72 -38.13
C SER A 527 10.28 -49.11 -36.83
N GLY A 528 10.22 -48.22 -35.84
CA GLY A 528 9.65 -48.47 -34.51
C GLY A 528 8.34 -47.71 -34.29
N SER A 529 7.85 -47.69 -33.04
CA SER A 529 6.61 -47.00 -32.67
C SER A 529 6.80 -46.05 -31.48
N PRO A 530 5.93 -45.04 -31.31
CA PRO A 530 6.02 -44.09 -30.21
C PRO A 530 5.73 -44.71 -28.82
N ALA A 531 5.05 -45.85 -28.75
CA ALA A 531 4.78 -46.55 -27.50
C ALA A 531 4.45 -48.04 -27.74
N PRO A 532 4.63 -48.93 -26.75
CA PRO A 532 4.43 -50.37 -26.92
C PRO A 532 3.03 -50.80 -27.41
N SER A 533 1.98 -50.02 -27.10
CA SER A 533 0.60 -50.28 -27.53
C SER A 533 0.26 -49.66 -28.90
N ILE A 534 1.20 -48.96 -29.52
CA ILE A 534 1.07 -48.37 -30.85
C ILE A 534 1.85 -49.26 -31.83
N PRO A 535 1.25 -49.67 -32.97
CA PRO A 535 1.95 -50.45 -33.98
C PRO A 535 3.10 -49.65 -34.61
N ALA A 536 4.09 -50.34 -35.17
CA ALA A 536 5.22 -49.70 -35.88
C ALA A 536 4.74 -48.96 -37.14
N ASP A 537 3.76 -49.52 -37.84
CA ASP A 537 3.16 -48.96 -39.04
C ASP A 537 1.67 -48.68 -38.82
N ASN A 538 1.05 -47.88 -39.69
CA ASN A 538 -0.39 -47.57 -39.69
C ASN A 538 -0.90 -46.89 -38.41
N PHE A 539 -0.11 -46.00 -37.82
CA PHE A 539 -0.52 -45.20 -36.67
C PHE A 539 -0.71 -43.72 -37.06
N SER A 540 -1.31 -42.95 -36.16
CA SER A 540 -1.43 -41.50 -36.36
C SER A 540 -1.21 -40.76 -35.05
N ALA A 541 -0.84 -39.48 -35.14
CA ALA A 541 -0.58 -38.63 -34.00
C ALA A 541 -1.19 -37.23 -34.18
N ILE A 542 -1.68 -36.68 -33.08
CA ILE A 542 -1.94 -35.24 -32.94
C ILE A 542 -0.88 -34.69 -31.99
N LEU A 543 -0.11 -33.70 -32.44
CA LEU A 543 0.79 -32.96 -31.57
C LEU A 543 0.29 -31.53 -31.47
N GLU A 544 0.08 -31.06 -30.25
CA GLU A 544 -0.43 -29.72 -29.98
C GLU A 544 0.46 -28.97 -29.01
N LYS A 545 0.66 -27.68 -29.28
CA LYS A 545 1.29 -26.73 -28.36
C LYS A 545 0.73 -25.34 -28.63
N ASN A 546 0.48 -24.59 -27.56
CA ASN A 546 0.24 -23.15 -27.69
C ASN A 546 1.59 -22.44 -27.71
N ILE A 547 1.81 -21.63 -28.74
CA ILE A 547 3.06 -20.89 -28.96
C ILE A 547 2.69 -19.43 -29.17
N ASN A 548 3.37 -18.55 -28.45
CA ASN A 548 3.24 -17.11 -28.64
C ASN A 548 4.21 -16.65 -29.73
N PHE A 549 3.66 -16.18 -30.86
CA PHE A 549 4.42 -15.63 -31.98
C PHE A 549 4.37 -14.10 -31.93
N GLU A 550 5.44 -13.43 -32.37
CA GLU A 550 5.49 -11.96 -32.52
C GLU A 550 4.64 -11.48 -33.72
N GLY A 551 4.23 -12.42 -34.57
CA GLY A 551 3.45 -12.17 -35.78
C GLY A 551 4.31 -11.92 -37.00
N GLY A 552 3.74 -12.17 -38.17
CA GLY A 552 4.40 -12.02 -39.45
C GLY A 552 4.72 -13.35 -40.12
N MET A 553 5.79 -13.34 -40.92
CA MET A 553 6.18 -14.49 -41.72
C MET A 553 7.16 -15.38 -40.96
N TYR A 554 6.85 -16.66 -40.86
CA TYR A 554 7.72 -17.69 -40.29
C TYR A 554 8.06 -18.74 -41.35
N LYS A 555 9.23 -19.34 -41.23
CA LYS A 555 9.69 -20.44 -42.07
C LYS A 555 9.43 -21.75 -41.34
N LEU A 556 8.48 -22.54 -41.84
CA LEU A 556 8.29 -23.92 -41.39
C LEU A 556 9.39 -24.77 -42.04
N VAL A 557 10.24 -25.36 -41.21
CA VAL A 557 11.37 -26.18 -41.64
C VAL A 557 11.31 -27.57 -41.03
N GLY A 558 11.84 -28.56 -41.74
CA GLY A 558 12.05 -29.89 -41.17
C GLY A 558 11.87 -31.06 -42.12
N GLN A 559 11.46 -32.20 -41.57
CA GLN A 559 11.30 -33.47 -42.27
C GLN A 559 10.09 -34.24 -41.77
N VAL A 560 9.35 -34.85 -42.69
CA VAL A 560 8.28 -35.79 -42.35
C VAL A 560 8.34 -37.03 -43.23
N ASP A 561 7.95 -38.17 -42.66
CA ASP A 561 7.76 -39.46 -43.33
C ASP A 561 6.69 -40.21 -42.52
N ASP A 562 5.43 -40.36 -42.93
CA ASP A 562 4.85 -40.08 -44.26
C ASP A 562 4.11 -38.72 -44.39
N LYS A 563 2.87 -38.62 -43.86
CA LYS A 563 1.95 -37.51 -44.18
C LYS A 563 1.82 -36.50 -43.05
N LEU A 564 1.59 -35.24 -43.42
CA LEU A 564 1.48 -34.12 -42.48
C LEU A 564 0.35 -33.16 -42.84
N LYS A 565 -0.38 -32.71 -41.83
CA LYS A 565 -1.17 -31.48 -41.87
C LYS A 565 -0.76 -30.57 -40.73
N VAL A 566 -0.56 -29.29 -41.04
CA VAL A 566 -0.21 -28.26 -40.07
C VAL A 566 -1.36 -27.28 -39.94
N TYR A 567 -1.80 -27.05 -38.71
CA TYR A 567 -2.85 -26.10 -38.38
C TYR A 567 -2.34 -25.03 -37.43
N VAL A 568 -2.79 -23.79 -37.67
CA VAL A 568 -2.67 -22.65 -36.76
C VAL A 568 -4.10 -22.26 -36.38
N ASP A 569 -4.46 -22.33 -35.10
CA ASP A 569 -5.82 -22.05 -34.59
C ASP A 569 -6.94 -22.78 -35.35
N ASN A 570 -6.73 -24.07 -35.61
CA ASN A 570 -7.62 -24.93 -36.39
C ASN A 570 -7.74 -24.59 -37.90
N LYS A 571 -7.02 -23.61 -38.42
CA LYS A 571 -6.92 -23.33 -39.86
C LYS A 571 -5.76 -24.11 -40.47
N LEU A 572 -6.01 -24.88 -41.54
CA LEU A 572 -4.96 -25.60 -42.27
C LEU A 572 -4.07 -24.60 -43.02
N VAL A 573 -2.76 -24.62 -42.73
CA VAL A 573 -1.79 -23.69 -43.34
C VAL A 573 -0.77 -24.42 -44.24
N TYR A 574 -0.53 -25.70 -44.01
CA TYR A 574 0.39 -26.50 -44.82
C TYR A 574 -0.01 -27.98 -44.80
N GLU A 575 0.22 -28.68 -45.92
CA GLU A 575 -0.17 -30.09 -46.08
C GLU A 575 0.80 -30.85 -47.00
N ILE A 576 1.13 -32.07 -46.58
CA ILE A 576 1.80 -33.10 -47.38
C ILE A 576 0.88 -34.33 -47.40
N ASN A 577 0.29 -34.58 -48.56
CA ASN A 577 -0.65 -35.68 -48.78
C ASN A 577 -0.02 -36.94 -49.39
N GLN A 578 1.14 -36.78 -50.04
CA GLN A 578 1.86 -37.90 -50.64
C GLN A 578 2.61 -38.67 -49.55
N PRO A 579 2.57 -40.02 -49.55
CA PRO A 579 3.43 -40.82 -48.68
C PRO A 579 4.92 -40.70 -49.05
N GLY A 580 5.79 -40.97 -48.08
CA GLY A 580 7.25 -40.99 -48.22
C GLY A 580 7.95 -39.84 -47.50
N HIS A 581 9.27 -39.81 -47.66
CA HIS A 581 10.14 -38.83 -47.02
C HIS A 581 10.11 -37.46 -47.71
N HIS A 582 9.80 -36.41 -46.96
CA HIS A 582 9.72 -35.03 -47.44
C HIS A 582 10.59 -34.08 -46.60
N MET A 583 11.34 -33.21 -47.29
CA MET A 583 11.97 -32.03 -46.70
C MET A 583 10.99 -30.86 -46.77
N ILE A 584 10.86 -30.12 -45.68
CA ILE A 584 10.00 -28.95 -45.56
C ILE A 584 10.89 -27.73 -45.40
N ASP A 585 10.67 -26.75 -46.27
CA ASP A 585 11.24 -25.41 -46.22
C ASP A 585 10.23 -24.49 -46.92
N THR A 586 9.36 -23.85 -46.15
CA THR A 586 8.28 -23.02 -46.69
C THR A 586 7.92 -21.86 -45.77
N LEU A 587 7.47 -20.75 -46.34
CA LEU A 587 7.02 -19.58 -45.59
C LEU A 587 5.51 -19.68 -45.30
N ILE A 588 5.14 -19.39 -44.06
CA ILE A 588 3.77 -19.34 -43.56
C ILE A 588 3.56 -18.06 -42.76
N GLU A 589 2.40 -17.43 -42.94
CA GLU A 589 2.03 -16.24 -42.17
C GLU A 589 1.32 -16.66 -40.88
N ILE A 590 1.82 -16.18 -39.75
CA ILE A 590 1.26 -16.42 -38.42
C ILE A 590 0.96 -15.05 -37.81
N PRO A 591 -0.27 -14.76 -37.36
CA PRO A 591 -0.56 -13.51 -36.68
C PRO A 591 0.24 -13.34 -35.38
N ASN A 592 0.25 -12.12 -34.84
CA ASN A 592 0.82 -11.88 -33.52
C ASN A 592 -0.12 -12.45 -32.45
N GLY A 593 0.46 -13.16 -31.48
CA GLY A 593 -0.24 -13.65 -30.30
C GLY A 593 -0.01 -15.12 -30.00
N ASN A 594 -0.75 -15.61 -29.01
CA ASN A 594 -0.71 -17.01 -28.61
C ASN A 594 -1.61 -17.85 -29.52
N HIS A 595 -0.98 -18.72 -30.30
CA HIS A 595 -1.64 -19.55 -31.30
C HIS A 595 -1.51 -21.02 -30.94
N GLN A 596 -2.60 -21.77 -31.12
CA GLN A 596 -2.56 -23.22 -31.02
C GLN A 596 -1.98 -23.79 -32.31
N ILE A 597 -0.80 -24.38 -32.22
CA ILE A 597 -0.20 -25.15 -33.31
C ILE A 597 -0.59 -26.60 -33.15
N ARG A 598 -1.12 -27.20 -34.23
CA ARG A 598 -1.46 -28.61 -34.29
C ARG A 598 -0.83 -29.27 -35.51
N PHE A 599 -0.05 -30.30 -35.26
CA PHE A 599 0.41 -31.23 -36.29
C PHE A 599 -0.46 -32.50 -36.27
N GLN A 600 -1.05 -32.84 -37.41
CA GLN A 600 -1.62 -34.16 -37.63
C GLN A 600 -0.67 -34.95 -38.51
N TYR A 601 -0.14 -36.03 -37.93
CA TYR A 601 0.82 -36.91 -38.56
C TYR A 601 0.21 -38.28 -38.76
N VAL A 602 0.45 -38.89 -39.92
CA VAL A 602 0.03 -40.25 -40.24
C VAL A 602 1.23 -41.01 -40.76
N GLU A 603 1.52 -42.13 -40.10
CA GLU A 603 2.47 -43.13 -40.56
C GLU A 603 1.73 -44.26 -41.26
N LEU A 604 2.20 -44.66 -42.44
CA LEU A 604 1.62 -45.76 -43.20
C LEU A 604 2.52 -47.00 -43.18
N SER A 605 3.79 -46.85 -43.57
CA SER A 605 4.73 -47.97 -43.61
C SER A 605 6.18 -47.50 -43.69
N GLY A 606 7.08 -48.19 -43.00
CA GLY A 606 8.52 -48.02 -43.19
C GLY A 606 9.15 -47.24 -42.04
N ASN A 607 9.80 -46.12 -42.34
CA ASN A 607 10.44 -45.31 -41.31
C ASN A 607 9.52 -44.15 -40.91
N ALA A 608 9.14 -44.11 -39.64
CA ALA A 608 8.33 -43.03 -39.11
C ALA A 608 9.19 -41.87 -38.60
N LYS A 609 8.96 -40.66 -39.13
CA LYS A 609 9.65 -39.43 -38.71
C LYS A 609 8.74 -38.20 -38.77
N LEU A 610 8.78 -37.39 -37.71
CA LEU A 610 8.19 -36.06 -37.65
C LEU A 610 9.18 -35.10 -36.96
N SER A 611 9.85 -34.27 -37.74
CA SER A 611 10.84 -33.29 -37.30
C SER A 611 10.45 -31.92 -37.84
N LEU A 612 9.98 -30.98 -37.02
CA LEU A 612 9.47 -29.68 -37.47
C LEU A 612 9.88 -28.55 -36.53
N ASP A 613 10.16 -27.38 -37.09
CA ASP A 613 10.40 -26.14 -36.36
C ASP A 613 9.89 -24.89 -37.12
N PHE A 614 9.77 -23.76 -36.42
CA PHE A 614 9.43 -22.45 -36.98
C PHE A 614 10.60 -21.48 -36.81
N ASP A 615 11.26 -21.14 -37.92
CA ASP A 615 12.35 -20.16 -37.95
C ASP A 615 11.85 -18.77 -38.36
N SER A 616 12.56 -17.72 -37.94
CA SER A 616 12.38 -16.38 -38.52
C SER A 616 13.12 -16.29 -39.87
N PRO A 617 12.50 -15.69 -40.91
CA PRO A 617 13.19 -15.38 -42.15
C PRO A 617 14.43 -14.52 -41.89
N GLN A 618 15.52 -14.77 -42.60
CA GLN A 618 16.78 -14.05 -42.45
C GLN A 618 16.98 -12.96 -43.52
N GLY A 619 16.35 -13.14 -44.69
CA GLY A 619 16.35 -12.19 -45.80
C GLY A 619 15.12 -11.27 -45.85
N TRP A 620 15.02 -10.52 -46.94
CA TRP A 620 13.83 -9.78 -47.35
C TRP A 620 12.74 -10.74 -47.79
N VAL A 621 11.58 -10.66 -47.13
CA VAL A 621 10.40 -11.42 -47.54
C VAL A 621 9.65 -10.62 -48.59
N ALA A 622 9.62 -11.15 -49.80
CA ALA A 622 8.91 -10.58 -50.94
C ALA A 622 7.52 -11.22 -51.08
N LYS A 623 6.50 -10.37 -51.19
CA LYS A 623 5.15 -10.73 -51.63
C LYS A 623 4.93 -10.16 -53.03
N TYR A 624 4.93 -11.02 -54.05
CA TYR A 624 4.70 -10.61 -55.43
C TYR A 624 3.22 -10.77 -55.82
N TYR A 625 2.64 -9.72 -56.39
CA TYR A 625 1.25 -9.68 -56.83
C TYR A 625 1.18 -9.54 -58.34
N ASP A 626 0.16 -10.16 -58.95
CA ASP A 626 -0.06 -10.18 -60.41
C ASP A 626 -0.77 -8.92 -60.95
N ASN A 627 -0.79 -7.86 -60.13
CA ASN A 627 -1.42 -6.58 -60.40
C ASN A 627 -0.61 -5.45 -59.76
N LYS A 628 -0.85 -4.22 -60.17
CA LYS A 628 -0.16 -3.01 -59.67
C LYS A 628 -0.64 -2.52 -58.30
N ASP A 629 -1.70 -3.10 -57.74
CA ASP A 629 -2.44 -2.56 -56.60
C ASP A 629 -2.16 -3.28 -55.26
N LEU A 630 -1.18 -4.20 -55.23
CA LEU A 630 -0.79 -5.01 -54.06
C LEU A 630 -1.95 -5.88 -53.50
N GLN A 631 -2.82 -6.39 -54.38
CA GLN A 631 -4.02 -7.16 -53.98
C GLN A 631 -3.95 -8.64 -54.39
N GLY A 632 -4.70 -9.49 -53.69
CA GLY A 632 -4.82 -10.91 -54.00
C GLY A 632 -3.88 -11.81 -53.20
N THR A 633 -3.76 -13.07 -53.61
CA THR A 633 -2.85 -14.04 -52.97
C THR A 633 -1.45 -13.91 -53.59
N PRO A 634 -0.43 -13.47 -52.83
CA PRO A 634 0.89 -13.26 -53.39
C PRO A 634 1.69 -14.56 -53.56
N VAL A 635 2.70 -14.50 -54.43
CA VAL A 635 3.80 -15.46 -54.42
C VAL A 635 4.83 -15.00 -53.38
N LEU A 636 5.11 -15.84 -52.39
CA LEU A 636 6.08 -15.57 -51.33
C LEU A 636 7.48 -16.05 -51.72
N LYS A 637 8.49 -15.19 -51.54
CA LYS A 637 9.92 -15.55 -51.68
C LYS A 637 10.75 -14.85 -50.62
N GLU A 638 11.92 -15.41 -50.34
CA GLU A 638 12.94 -14.79 -49.49
C GLU A 638 14.16 -14.42 -50.34
N HIS A 639 14.76 -13.24 -50.09
CA HIS A 639 15.91 -12.72 -50.83
C HIS A 639 16.94 -12.09 -49.88
N ASP A 640 18.24 -12.33 -50.08
CA ASP A 640 19.28 -11.78 -49.18
C ASP A 640 19.42 -10.25 -49.27
N ALA A 641 19.12 -9.67 -50.43
CA ALA A 641 19.25 -8.24 -50.73
C ALA A 641 18.16 -7.75 -51.71
N LEU A 642 17.88 -6.44 -51.69
CA LEU A 642 17.05 -5.77 -52.69
C LEU A 642 17.93 -5.34 -53.87
N SER A 643 18.16 -6.27 -54.80
CA SER A 643 18.93 -6.02 -56.01
C SER A 643 18.43 -6.90 -57.15
N PHE A 644 17.45 -6.38 -57.87
CA PHE A 644 16.72 -7.07 -58.92
C PHE A 644 16.80 -6.32 -60.23
N ASP A 645 17.09 -7.04 -61.30
CA ASP A 645 17.04 -6.57 -62.68
C ASP A 645 16.34 -7.65 -63.51
N TRP A 646 15.03 -7.49 -63.71
CA TRP A 646 14.23 -8.43 -64.48
C TRP A 646 14.26 -8.12 -65.98
N SER A 647 14.91 -7.02 -66.39
CA SER A 647 14.82 -6.52 -67.77
C SER A 647 13.35 -6.43 -68.20
N TYR A 648 12.88 -7.19 -69.20
CA TYR A 648 11.48 -7.20 -69.64
C TYR A 648 10.68 -8.42 -69.10
N GLY A 649 11.17 -9.07 -68.03
CA GLY A 649 10.63 -10.28 -67.44
C GLY A 649 9.85 -10.05 -66.14
N SER A 650 9.63 -11.12 -65.38
CA SER A 650 8.89 -11.09 -64.11
C SER A 650 9.57 -11.95 -63.02
N PRO A 651 9.26 -11.71 -61.72
CA PRO A 651 9.89 -12.41 -60.60
C PRO A 651 9.46 -13.88 -60.45
N ALA A 652 8.37 -14.32 -61.07
CA ALA A 652 7.91 -15.70 -61.07
C ALA A 652 7.00 -15.97 -62.27
N SER A 653 6.90 -17.24 -62.71
CA SER A 653 6.16 -17.63 -63.91
C SER A 653 4.65 -17.34 -63.86
N THR A 654 4.08 -17.18 -62.65
CA THR A 654 2.67 -16.82 -62.44
C THR A 654 2.45 -15.31 -62.34
N ILE A 655 3.52 -14.50 -62.36
CA ILE A 655 3.47 -13.04 -62.32
C ILE A 655 3.70 -12.52 -63.75
N PRO A 656 2.86 -11.59 -64.26
CA PRO A 656 3.04 -11.00 -65.58
C PRO A 656 4.32 -10.14 -65.66
N SER A 657 4.85 -9.93 -66.87
CA SER A 657 6.02 -9.05 -67.10
C SER A 657 5.73 -7.57 -66.85
N ASP A 658 4.51 -7.13 -67.12
CA ASP A 658 4.05 -5.75 -66.96
C ASP A 658 2.96 -5.69 -65.88
N TYR A 659 2.77 -4.52 -65.27
CA TYR A 659 1.71 -4.24 -64.29
C TYR A 659 1.70 -5.16 -63.06
N PHE A 660 2.87 -5.56 -62.57
CA PHE A 660 2.99 -6.31 -61.32
C PHE A 660 3.45 -5.41 -60.17
N SER A 661 3.27 -5.88 -58.95
CA SER A 661 3.76 -5.17 -57.76
C SER A 661 4.37 -6.12 -56.74
N ALA A 662 5.18 -5.58 -55.85
CA ALA A 662 5.83 -6.33 -54.79
C ALA A 662 5.90 -5.52 -53.50
N THR A 663 5.70 -6.19 -52.36
CA THR A 663 6.17 -5.68 -51.06
C THR A 663 7.39 -6.47 -50.61
N TYR A 664 8.40 -5.79 -50.12
CA TYR A 664 9.55 -6.39 -49.47
C TYR A 664 9.60 -5.94 -48.02
N GLU A 665 9.63 -6.89 -47.09
CA GLU A 665 9.63 -6.62 -45.66
C GLU A 665 10.85 -7.25 -45.00
N ARG A 666 11.53 -6.49 -44.15
CA ARG A 666 12.62 -6.96 -43.30
C ARG A 666 12.80 -6.05 -42.10
N THR A 667 13.02 -6.64 -40.93
CA THR A 667 13.50 -5.89 -39.77
C THR A 667 15.01 -5.68 -39.88
N LEU A 668 15.45 -4.43 -39.96
CA LEU A 668 16.85 -4.03 -40.02
C LEU A 668 17.28 -3.39 -38.70
N THR A 669 18.54 -3.56 -38.30
CA THR A 669 19.10 -2.85 -37.13
C THR A 669 19.97 -1.71 -37.61
N PHE A 670 19.63 -0.49 -37.19
CA PHE A 670 20.35 0.73 -37.51
C PHE A 670 21.10 1.23 -36.27
N GLU A 671 22.27 1.85 -36.49
CA GLU A 671 23.08 2.42 -35.42
C GLU A 671 22.57 3.79 -34.94
N GLY A 672 21.54 4.32 -35.61
CA GLY A 672 21.06 5.68 -35.44
C GLY A 672 21.84 6.68 -36.28
N GLY A 673 21.17 7.74 -36.72
CA GLY A 673 21.77 8.85 -37.48
C GLY A 673 21.18 8.98 -38.89
N ILE A 674 21.89 9.68 -39.76
CA ILE A 674 21.45 9.90 -41.13
C ILE A 674 22.00 8.82 -42.07
N TYR A 675 21.11 8.24 -42.86
CA TYR A 675 21.39 7.24 -43.87
C TYR A 675 21.04 7.79 -45.25
N GLN A 676 21.89 7.49 -46.24
CA GLN A 676 21.58 7.69 -47.64
C GLN A 676 20.83 6.46 -48.18
N LEU A 677 19.69 6.68 -48.83
CA LEU A 677 19.05 5.68 -49.68
C LEU A 677 19.84 5.60 -50.98
N ALA A 678 20.60 4.52 -51.17
CA ALA A 678 21.46 4.33 -52.33
C ALA A 678 20.88 3.27 -53.26
N GLY A 679 20.58 3.61 -54.51
CA GLY A 679 20.02 2.64 -55.44
C GLY A 679 19.31 3.20 -56.67
N ARG A 680 18.39 2.41 -57.21
CA ARG A 680 17.60 2.71 -58.41
C ARG A 680 16.26 1.98 -58.40
N SER A 681 15.24 2.61 -58.98
CA SER A 681 13.98 1.95 -59.33
C SER A 681 13.63 2.23 -60.79
N ASP A 682 12.93 1.29 -61.41
CA ASP A 682 12.24 1.40 -62.69
C ASP A 682 11.07 0.42 -62.59
N ASP A 683 9.82 0.82 -62.33
CA ASP A 683 9.29 2.20 -62.18
C ASP A 683 9.25 2.70 -60.71
N LEU A 684 8.09 2.55 -60.05
CA LEU A 684 7.72 3.28 -58.84
C LEU A 684 8.23 2.57 -57.59
N VAL A 685 8.65 3.35 -56.59
CA VAL A 685 9.07 2.80 -55.29
C VAL A 685 8.62 3.69 -54.14
N LYS A 686 8.19 3.05 -53.06
CA LYS A 686 7.98 3.67 -51.76
C LYS A 686 8.77 2.93 -50.69
N VAL A 687 9.41 3.69 -49.81
CA VAL A 687 10.16 3.15 -48.69
C VAL A 687 9.50 3.61 -47.40
N TYR A 688 9.20 2.64 -46.54
CA TYR A 688 8.66 2.87 -45.21
C TYR A 688 9.62 2.34 -44.16
N ILE A 689 9.75 3.08 -43.06
CA ILE A 689 10.43 2.66 -41.85
C ILE A 689 9.42 2.80 -40.72
N ASP A 690 9.17 1.73 -39.97
CA ASP A 690 8.16 1.66 -38.90
C ASP A 690 6.78 2.17 -39.33
N ASN A 691 6.36 1.75 -40.54
CA ASN A 691 5.13 2.19 -41.21
C ASN A 691 5.06 3.69 -41.57
N GLN A 692 6.12 4.47 -41.36
CA GLN A 692 6.21 5.86 -41.83
C GLN A 692 6.82 5.91 -43.23
N LEU A 693 6.13 6.57 -44.18
CA LEU A 693 6.67 6.82 -45.53
C LEU A 693 7.84 7.80 -45.45
N VAL A 694 9.04 7.35 -45.81
CA VAL A 694 10.27 8.16 -45.77
C VAL A 694 10.76 8.56 -47.16
N TYR A 695 10.31 7.87 -48.21
CA TYR A 695 10.69 8.16 -49.59
C TYR A 695 9.63 7.68 -50.59
N ASP A 696 9.32 8.49 -51.60
CA ASP A 696 8.27 8.21 -52.59
C ASP A 696 8.66 8.68 -54.00
N ILE A 697 8.74 7.72 -54.93
CA ILE A 697 8.83 7.97 -56.37
C ILE A 697 7.48 7.67 -57.00
N THR A 698 6.83 8.73 -57.48
CA THR A 698 5.48 8.66 -58.06
C THR A 698 5.45 8.73 -59.58
N GLN A 699 6.57 9.09 -60.22
CA GLN A 699 6.66 9.20 -61.67
C GLN A 699 7.23 7.91 -62.26
N PRO A 700 6.67 7.38 -63.36
CA PRO A 700 7.23 6.24 -64.07
C PRO A 700 8.59 6.54 -64.70
N GLY A 701 9.41 5.52 -64.87
CA GLY A 701 10.73 5.54 -65.48
C GLY A 701 11.88 5.21 -64.52
N SER A 702 13.11 5.34 -65.04
CA SER A 702 14.32 4.95 -64.31
C SER A 702 14.85 6.08 -63.42
N HIS A 703 14.79 5.89 -62.10
CA HIS A 703 15.20 6.88 -61.10
C HIS A 703 16.42 6.42 -60.29
N LYS A 704 17.22 7.38 -59.84
CA LYS A 704 18.25 7.15 -58.82
C LYS A 704 17.69 7.45 -57.44
N LEU A 705 18.05 6.62 -56.47
CA LEU A 705 17.81 6.84 -55.05
C LEU A 705 19.11 7.45 -54.49
N GLU A 706 19.04 8.71 -54.03
CA GLU A 706 20.18 9.44 -53.44
C GLU A 706 19.76 10.30 -52.21
N GLU A 707 18.54 10.11 -51.67
CA GLU A 707 17.97 10.91 -50.58
C GLU A 707 18.56 10.55 -49.21
N PHE A 708 18.69 11.55 -48.32
CA PHE A 708 19.12 11.34 -46.94
C PHE A 708 17.92 11.28 -45.99
N ILE A 709 17.90 10.26 -45.14
CA ILE A 709 16.85 10.05 -44.14
C ILE A 709 17.47 9.88 -42.76
N GLU A 710 16.84 10.43 -41.74
CA GLU A 710 17.25 10.20 -40.34
C GLU A 710 16.53 8.97 -39.80
N ILE A 711 17.31 8.01 -39.28
CA ILE A 711 16.79 6.76 -38.71
C ILE A 711 17.26 6.69 -37.26
N PRO A 712 16.36 6.46 -36.29
CA PRO A 712 16.76 6.22 -34.91
C PRO A 712 17.65 4.98 -34.74
N LYS A 713 18.32 4.89 -33.60
CA LYS A 713 19.08 3.69 -33.24
C LYS A 713 18.13 2.59 -32.81
N GLY A 714 18.26 1.40 -33.38
CA GLY A 714 17.46 0.24 -32.98
C GLY A 714 17.08 -0.68 -34.11
N LYS A 715 16.19 -1.62 -33.81
CA LYS A 715 15.52 -2.47 -34.81
C LYS A 715 14.35 -1.68 -35.38
N HIS A 716 14.25 -1.67 -36.70
CA HIS A 716 13.21 -0.96 -37.43
C HIS A 716 12.61 -1.88 -38.49
N ASP A 717 11.30 -1.84 -38.63
CA ASP A 717 10.60 -2.59 -39.67
C ASP A 717 10.64 -1.81 -40.97
N VAL A 718 11.36 -2.35 -41.95
CA VAL A 718 11.51 -1.72 -43.26
C VAL A 718 10.62 -2.42 -44.25
N ARG A 719 9.77 -1.62 -44.91
CA ARG A 719 8.88 -2.09 -45.97
C ARG A 719 9.14 -1.28 -47.24
N VAL A 720 9.36 -1.98 -48.33
CA VAL A 720 9.52 -1.39 -49.66
C VAL A 720 8.37 -1.85 -50.54
N GLU A 721 7.62 -0.90 -51.08
CA GLU A 721 6.59 -1.18 -52.10
C GLU A 721 7.18 -0.81 -53.46
N TYR A 722 7.11 -1.74 -54.41
CA TYR A 722 7.57 -1.56 -55.78
C TYR A 722 6.44 -1.89 -56.74
N VAL A 723 6.28 -1.05 -57.77
CA VAL A 723 5.30 -1.26 -58.83
C VAL A 723 6.02 -1.12 -60.16
N GLU A 724 5.94 -2.18 -60.95
CA GLU A 724 6.30 -2.16 -62.37
C GLU A 724 5.06 -1.83 -63.19
N LEU A 725 5.17 -0.89 -64.12
CA LEU A 725 4.10 -0.60 -65.06
C LEU A 725 4.39 -1.24 -66.40
N THR A 726 5.34 -0.68 -67.16
CA THR A 726 5.68 -1.15 -68.50
C THR A 726 7.14 -0.90 -68.80
N GLY A 727 7.79 -1.83 -69.47
CA GLY A 727 9.15 -1.64 -69.97
C GLY A 727 10.17 -2.45 -69.19
N GLY A 728 11.20 -1.79 -68.68
CA GLY A 728 12.30 -2.45 -67.99
C GLY A 728 12.10 -2.44 -66.49
N ALA A 729 11.92 -3.61 -65.87
CA ALA A 729 11.69 -3.74 -64.44
C ALA A 729 13.00 -3.87 -63.64
N LYS A 730 13.26 -2.93 -62.72
CA LYS A 730 14.46 -2.90 -61.88
C LYS A 730 14.19 -2.31 -60.49
N LEU A 731 14.75 -2.95 -59.46
CA LEU A 731 14.77 -2.42 -58.09
C LEU A 731 16.10 -2.75 -57.42
N SER A 732 16.86 -1.72 -57.01
CA SER A 732 18.00 -1.85 -56.11
C SER A 732 17.92 -0.81 -55.01
N LEU A 733 18.08 -1.20 -53.74
CA LEU A 733 18.06 -0.27 -52.60
C LEU A 733 19.00 -0.77 -51.50
N ASP A 734 19.82 0.14 -50.97
CA ASP A 734 20.65 -0.04 -49.79
C ASP A 734 20.58 1.20 -48.87
N PHE A 735 20.85 1.02 -47.58
CA PHE A 735 20.86 2.07 -46.57
C PHE A 735 22.30 2.32 -46.10
N VAL A 736 22.93 3.37 -46.60
CA VAL A 736 24.34 3.68 -46.32
C VAL A 736 24.44 4.73 -45.21
N LYS A 737 25.03 4.39 -44.06
CA LYS A 737 25.23 5.34 -42.95
C LYS A 737 26.14 6.48 -43.42
N SER A 738 25.78 7.72 -43.11
CA SER A 738 26.57 8.90 -43.48
C SER A 738 27.58 9.25 -42.39
N ASP A 739 28.81 9.62 -42.79
CA ASP A 739 29.89 10.06 -41.89
C ASP A 739 30.20 11.56 -42.09
N GLY A 740 30.36 12.31 -41.00
CA GLY A 740 30.68 13.75 -41.00
C GLY A 740 29.71 14.62 -40.19
N TRP A 741 29.78 15.93 -40.37
CA TRP A 741 28.83 16.90 -39.82
C TRP A 741 27.50 16.81 -40.52
N VAL A 742 26.52 16.28 -39.82
CA VAL A 742 25.12 16.25 -40.22
C VAL A 742 24.53 17.65 -40.08
N ALA A 743 24.11 18.24 -41.19
CA ALA A 743 23.48 19.55 -41.23
C ALA A 743 21.97 19.42 -41.48
N LYS A 744 21.16 20.08 -40.64
CA LYS A 744 19.73 20.31 -40.87
C LYS A 744 19.53 21.79 -41.15
N TYR A 745 19.18 22.16 -42.39
CA TYR A 745 18.95 23.55 -42.78
C TYR A 745 17.46 23.87 -42.77
N TYR A 746 17.08 24.97 -42.13
CA TYR A 746 15.71 25.47 -42.01
C TYR A 746 15.56 26.81 -42.72
N ASP A 747 14.41 27.04 -43.34
CA ASP A 747 14.08 28.26 -44.09
C ASP A 747 13.69 29.47 -43.20
N ASN A 748 13.94 29.36 -41.90
CA ASN A 748 13.61 30.33 -40.87
C ASN A 748 14.72 30.35 -39.80
N THR A 749 14.79 31.41 -38.99
CA THR A 749 15.79 31.54 -37.90
C THR A 749 15.45 30.77 -36.62
N SER A 750 14.26 30.17 -36.54
CA SER A 750 13.77 29.47 -35.34
C SER A 750 13.97 27.94 -35.34
N MET A 751 14.63 27.40 -36.37
CA MET A 751 14.87 25.96 -36.57
C MET A 751 13.59 25.13 -36.53
N GLN A 752 12.50 25.66 -37.09
CA GLN A 752 11.19 25.00 -37.14
C GLN A 752 10.89 24.46 -38.54
N GLY A 753 10.02 23.44 -38.63
CA GLY A 753 9.58 22.84 -39.89
C GLY A 753 10.48 21.68 -40.37
N THR A 754 10.27 21.25 -41.61
CA THR A 754 11.03 20.13 -42.21
C THR A 754 12.36 20.66 -42.77
N PRO A 755 13.51 20.23 -42.23
CA PRO A 755 14.79 20.70 -42.72
C PRO A 755 15.21 20.00 -44.01
N ILE A 756 16.15 20.64 -44.72
CA ILE A 756 16.96 19.96 -45.74
C ILE A 756 18.16 19.32 -45.04
N LEU A 757 18.30 18.00 -45.20
CA LEU A 757 19.40 17.22 -44.63
C LEU A 757 20.61 17.22 -45.58
N LYS A 758 21.80 17.49 -45.04
CA LYS A 758 23.09 17.41 -45.74
C LYS A 758 24.16 16.86 -44.81
N VAL A 759 25.28 16.45 -45.39
CA VAL A 759 26.47 15.99 -44.66
C VAL A 759 27.69 16.74 -45.16
N HIS A 760 28.51 17.23 -44.24
CA HIS A 760 29.70 18.04 -44.51
C HIS A 760 30.91 17.48 -43.75
N GLU A 761 32.11 17.54 -44.32
CA GLU A 761 33.31 17.03 -43.64
C GLU A 761 33.78 17.96 -42.49
N GLN A 762 33.50 19.26 -42.57
CA GLN A 762 33.99 20.29 -41.63
C GLN A 762 32.99 21.45 -41.49
N LEU A 763 33.04 22.17 -40.36
CA LEU A 763 32.30 23.42 -40.15
C LEU A 763 33.11 24.62 -40.64
N ASN A 764 33.11 24.83 -41.96
CA ASN A 764 33.78 25.96 -42.60
C ASN A 764 32.99 26.41 -43.83
N PHE A 765 32.06 27.33 -43.62
CA PHE A 765 31.10 27.79 -44.60
C PHE A 765 31.23 29.29 -44.83
N SER A 766 31.31 29.67 -46.09
CA SER A 766 31.20 31.05 -46.55
C SER A 766 30.14 31.08 -47.63
N TRP A 767 28.88 31.35 -47.26
CA TRP A 767 27.79 31.44 -48.22
C TRP A 767 27.75 32.78 -48.94
N GLU A 768 28.52 33.77 -48.48
CA GLU A 768 28.51 35.13 -49.00
C GLU A 768 27.07 35.67 -49.05
N SER A 769 26.55 36.02 -50.22
CA SER A 769 25.15 36.47 -50.42
C SER A 769 24.20 35.36 -50.90
N GLY A 770 24.66 34.10 -50.87
CA GLY A 770 23.91 32.91 -51.31
C GLY A 770 23.25 32.15 -50.16
N SER A 771 22.82 30.91 -50.44
CA SER A 771 22.16 30.03 -49.45
C SER A 771 22.68 28.58 -49.55
N PRO A 772 22.53 27.77 -48.48
CA PRO A 772 22.98 26.37 -48.47
C PRO A 772 22.20 25.45 -49.43
N HIS A 773 21.01 25.86 -49.88
CA HIS A 773 20.17 25.13 -50.82
C HIS A 773 19.17 26.07 -51.51
N HIS A 774 18.75 25.78 -52.75
CA HIS A 774 17.89 26.68 -53.53
C HIS A 774 16.48 26.90 -52.94
N THR A 775 16.02 26.04 -52.02
CA THR A 775 14.77 26.24 -51.26
C THR A 775 14.97 27.00 -49.94
N ILE A 776 16.22 27.21 -49.52
CA ILE A 776 16.57 27.97 -48.31
C ILE A 776 16.88 29.42 -48.75
N PRO A 777 16.32 30.43 -48.08
CA PRO A 777 16.61 31.83 -48.40
C PRO A 777 18.07 32.20 -48.06
N ALA A 778 18.58 33.25 -48.69
CA ALA A 778 19.95 33.74 -48.46
C ALA A 778 20.13 34.45 -47.10
N ASN A 779 19.05 34.97 -46.53
CA ASN A 779 19.00 35.60 -45.20
C ASN A 779 17.84 34.97 -44.41
N HIS A 780 17.82 35.13 -43.08
CA HIS A 780 16.78 34.61 -42.19
C HIS A 780 16.64 33.07 -42.20
N PHE A 781 17.76 32.35 -42.28
CA PHE A 781 17.79 30.90 -42.22
C PHE A 781 18.51 30.42 -40.95
N SER A 782 18.38 29.15 -40.62
CA SER A 782 19.14 28.53 -39.53
C SER A 782 19.62 27.15 -39.90
N ALA A 783 20.61 26.67 -39.17
CA ALA A 783 21.17 25.34 -39.34
C ALA A 783 21.52 24.72 -37.99
N THR A 784 21.29 23.42 -37.85
CA THR A 784 21.89 22.62 -36.79
C THR A 784 22.92 21.69 -37.39
N PHE A 785 24.12 21.67 -36.84
CA PHE A 785 25.20 20.75 -37.23
C PHE A 785 25.49 19.79 -36.08
N GLU A 786 25.48 18.49 -36.36
CA GLU A 786 25.77 17.46 -35.36
C GLU A 786 26.89 16.53 -35.84
N ASN A 787 27.82 16.17 -34.95
CA ASN A 787 28.87 15.18 -35.22
C ASN A 787 29.35 14.55 -33.90
N GLU A 788 29.94 13.35 -33.97
CA GLU A 788 30.65 12.73 -32.85
C GLU A 788 32.15 12.94 -33.01
N LEU A 789 32.77 13.65 -32.06
CA LEU A 789 34.21 13.94 -32.08
C LEU A 789 34.88 13.29 -30.87
N THR A 790 36.08 12.73 -31.07
CA THR A 790 36.88 12.14 -29.99
C THR A 790 37.89 13.16 -29.45
N PHE A 791 37.86 13.39 -28.15
CA PHE A 791 38.74 14.30 -27.43
C PHE A 791 39.68 13.54 -26.49
N GLU A 792 40.88 14.07 -26.30
CA GLU A 792 41.90 13.50 -25.39
C GLU A 792 41.75 14.01 -23.94
N GLY A 793 40.64 14.65 -23.59
CA GLY A 793 40.42 15.25 -22.28
C GLY A 793 41.21 16.55 -22.03
N GLY A 794 40.62 17.43 -21.22
CA GLY A 794 41.21 18.68 -20.74
C GLY A 794 40.64 19.93 -21.40
N LEU A 795 41.35 21.04 -21.21
CA LEU A 795 40.90 22.35 -21.68
C LEU A 795 41.10 22.48 -23.20
N TYR A 796 40.06 22.81 -23.94
CA TYR A 796 40.09 23.14 -25.36
C TYR A 796 39.75 24.62 -25.56
N ARG A 797 40.33 25.24 -26.57
CA ARG A 797 39.98 26.58 -27.03
C ARG A 797 39.12 26.45 -28.26
N LEU A 798 37.89 26.93 -28.17
CA LEU A 798 36.96 27.06 -29.29
C LEU A 798 37.39 28.29 -30.11
N ILE A 799 37.72 28.08 -31.39
CA ILE A 799 38.14 29.15 -32.30
C ILE A 799 37.30 29.15 -33.57
N GLY A 800 36.99 30.33 -34.09
CA GLY A 800 36.09 30.41 -35.25
C GLY A 800 35.70 31.83 -35.63
N ASN A 801 34.88 31.94 -36.68
CA ASN A 801 34.17 33.16 -37.02
C ASN A 801 32.70 32.83 -37.25
N VAL A 802 31.82 33.71 -36.83
CA VAL A 802 30.40 33.58 -37.12
C VAL A 802 29.83 34.94 -37.50
N ASP A 803 28.94 34.97 -38.49
CA ASP A 803 28.05 36.10 -38.72
C ASP A 803 26.73 35.83 -37.99
N ASP A 804 26.31 36.75 -37.12
CA ASP A 804 25.19 36.63 -36.21
C ASP A 804 25.37 35.58 -35.09
N SER A 805 24.44 34.63 -34.95
CA SER A 805 24.26 33.88 -33.71
C SER A 805 24.74 32.43 -33.79
N LEU A 806 25.33 31.95 -32.71
CA LEU A 806 25.85 30.59 -32.58
C LEU A 806 25.71 30.04 -31.16
N LYS A 807 25.34 28.77 -31.05
CA LYS A 807 25.40 27.99 -29.81
C LYS A 807 26.16 26.70 -30.05
N VAL A 808 26.99 26.30 -29.09
CA VAL A 808 27.75 25.04 -29.12
C VAL A 808 27.40 24.21 -27.91
N TYR A 809 27.10 22.95 -28.17
CA TYR A 809 26.77 21.95 -27.17
C TYR A 809 27.76 20.79 -27.25
N VAL A 810 28.17 20.29 -26.08
CA VAL A 810 28.95 19.05 -25.91
C VAL A 810 28.10 18.13 -25.04
N ASP A 811 27.72 16.96 -25.54
CA ASP A 811 26.80 16.01 -24.90
C ASP A 811 25.52 16.68 -24.38
N ASP A 812 24.87 17.44 -25.27
CA ASP A 812 23.66 18.22 -25.01
C ASP A 812 23.78 19.34 -23.96
N LYS A 813 24.96 19.56 -23.37
CA LYS A 813 25.26 20.68 -22.48
C LYS A 813 25.74 21.89 -23.28
N LEU A 814 25.09 23.03 -23.13
CA LEU A 814 25.53 24.30 -23.71
C LEU A 814 26.90 24.69 -23.11
N VAL A 815 27.93 24.78 -23.96
CA VAL A 815 29.29 25.14 -23.54
C VAL A 815 29.72 26.52 -24.05
N TYR A 816 29.08 27.04 -25.09
CA TYR A 816 29.37 28.37 -25.64
C TYR A 816 28.13 28.96 -26.33
N GLU A 817 27.92 30.26 -26.19
CA GLU A 817 26.82 31.00 -26.80
C GLU A 817 27.30 32.40 -27.26
N MET A 818 26.94 32.78 -28.49
CA MET A 818 27.09 34.09 -29.08
C MET A 818 25.74 34.54 -29.64
N THR A 819 25.22 35.67 -29.15
CA THR A 819 23.88 36.17 -29.53
C THR A 819 23.91 37.50 -30.28
N ASP A 820 25.08 38.13 -30.40
CA ASP A 820 25.21 39.43 -31.06
C ASP A 820 25.03 39.27 -32.58
N ILE A 821 24.39 40.26 -33.21
CA ILE A 821 24.15 40.30 -34.66
C ILE A 821 25.36 40.96 -35.35
N GLY A 822 25.84 40.36 -36.44
CA GLY A 822 27.01 40.76 -37.21
C GLY A 822 28.22 39.83 -37.05
N SER A 823 29.36 40.22 -37.61
CA SER A 823 30.52 39.32 -37.67
C SER A 823 31.34 39.33 -36.37
N HIS A 824 31.49 38.15 -35.77
CA HIS A 824 32.21 37.93 -34.51
C HIS A 824 33.30 36.87 -34.63
N LYS A 825 34.41 37.09 -33.91
CA LYS A 825 35.45 36.08 -33.70
C LYS A 825 35.16 35.29 -32.45
N ILE A 826 35.22 33.97 -32.56
CA ILE A 826 35.09 33.05 -31.44
C ILE A 826 36.49 32.74 -30.92
N SER A 827 36.68 32.90 -29.61
CA SER A 827 37.91 32.56 -28.91
C SER A 827 37.61 32.36 -27.42
N ASP A 828 37.02 31.21 -27.10
CA ASP A 828 36.65 30.87 -25.71
C ASP A 828 37.25 29.52 -25.29
N TYR A 829 37.23 29.22 -23.99
CA TYR A 829 37.78 27.99 -23.42
C TYR A 829 36.68 27.08 -22.91
N VAL A 830 36.70 25.81 -23.33
CA VAL A 830 35.75 24.76 -22.94
C VAL A 830 36.53 23.55 -22.44
N ASN A 831 36.21 23.06 -21.23
CA ASN A 831 36.81 21.83 -20.72
C ASN A 831 35.99 20.65 -21.22
N ILE A 832 36.64 19.69 -21.89
CA ILE A 832 35.99 18.52 -22.47
C ILE A 832 36.67 17.28 -21.88
N SER A 833 35.90 16.30 -21.41
CA SER A 833 36.45 15.05 -20.88
C SER A 833 37.12 14.22 -21.98
N GLU A 834 37.87 13.19 -21.58
CA GLU A 834 38.41 12.22 -22.54
C GLU A 834 37.28 11.32 -23.06
N GLY A 835 37.25 11.08 -24.38
CA GLY A 835 36.29 10.19 -25.01
C GLY A 835 35.62 10.76 -26.27
N THR A 836 34.70 9.99 -26.82
CA THR A 836 33.84 10.42 -27.94
C THR A 836 32.67 11.20 -27.39
N HIS A 837 32.49 12.41 -27.89
CA HIS A 837 31.50 13.38 -27.44
C HIS A 837 30.58 13.79 -28.59
N LYS A 838 29.28 13.93 -28.31
CA LYS A 838 28.31 14.45 -29.28
C LYS A 838 28.43 15.97 -29.31
N ILE A 839 28.82 16.52 -30.45
CA ILE A 839 28.90 17.96 -30.67
C ILE A 839 27.71 18.42 -31.48
N ARG A 840 27.01 19.43 -30.98
CA ARG A 840 25.91 20.09 -31.69
C ARG A 840 26.15 21.59 -31.77
N VAL A 841 26.07 22.14 -32.98
CA VAL A 841 26.22 23.58 -33.25
C VAL A 841 24.93 24.09 -33.84
N GLU A 842 24.36 25.10 -33.21
CA GLU A 842 23.18 25.80 -33.71
C GLU A 842 23.62 27.15 -34.25
N TYR A 843 23.26 27.45 -35.51
CA TYR A 843 23.60 28.68 -36.21
C TYR A 843 22.33 29.33 -36.75
N SER A 844 22.17 30.64 -36.56
CA SER A 844 21.09 31.39 -37.19
C SER A 844 21.62 32.66 -37.84
N GLU A 845 21.33 32.80 -39.12
CA GLU A 845 21.62 33.96 -39.95
C GLU A 845 20.38 34.83 -40.04
N TYR A 846 20.48 36.09 -39.66
CA TYR A 846 19.42 37.08 -39.78
C TYR A 846 19.60 37.90 -41.05
N THR A 847 20.72 38.61 -41.19
CA THR A 847 20.96 39.50 -42.32
C THR A 847 22.45 39.68 -42.58
N GLY A 848 22.87 39.63 -43.84
CA GLY A 848 24.24 40.01 -44.18
C GLY A 848 24.90 38.98 -45.08
N ALA A 849 26.16 38.69 -44.79
CA ALA A 849 26.96 37.77 -45.57
C ALA A 849 27.29 36.55 -44.71
N ALA A 850 26.40 35.56 -44.77
CA ALA A 850 26.42 34.39 -43.90
C ALA A 850 27.77 33.65 -43.89
N ASN A 851 28.32 33.47 -42.70
CA ASN A 851 29.61 32.83 -42.46
C ASN A 851 29.59 32.03 -41.14
N LEU A 852 30.11 30.81 -41.20
CA LEU A 852 30.34 29.97 -40.03
C LEU A 852 31.64 29.19 -40.19
N SER A 853 32.61 29.43 -39.30
CA SER A 853 33.74 28.55 -39.07
C SER A 853 33.94 28.26 -37.59
N LEU A 854 34.22 26.99 -37.24
CA LEU A 854 34.38 26.55 -35.86
C LEU A 854 35.36 25.38 -35.75
N ASP A 855 36.29 25.44 -34.80
CA ASP A 855 37.27 24.39 -34.50
C ASP A 855 37.60 24.32 -32.99
N PHE A 856 38.04 23.15 -32.51
CA PHE A 856 38.40 22.89 -31.11
C PHE A 856 39.90 22.61 -30.96
N VAL A 857 40.64 23.48 -30.27
CA VAL A 857 42.10 23.40 -30.14
C VAL A 857 42.55 23.14 -28.69
N LYS A 858 43.14 21.98 -28.38
CA LYS A 858 43.59 21.59 -27.02
C LYS A 858 44.61 22.58 -26.39
N GLN A 859 44.49 22.82 -25.09
CA GLN A 859 45.27 23.77 -24.25
C GLN A 859 45.90 23.07 -23.01
N LYS A 860 46.77 23.76 -22.25
CA LYS A 860 47.43 23.28 -21.02
C LYS A 860 47.48 24.39 -19.91
N GLY A 861 46.95 24.23 -18.67
CA GLY A 861 47.16 25.17 -17.51
C GLY A 861 46.08 25.34 -16.40
N ILE A 862 46.45 25.96 -15.25
CA ILE A 862 45.62 26.28 -14.03
C ILE A 862 44.82 27.59 -14.18
N VAL A 863 43.54 27.61 -13.74
CA VAL A 863 42.65 28.80 -13.74
C VAL A 863 42.38 29.31 -12.32
N LYS A 864 42.40 30.63 -12.09
CA LYS A 864 42.07 31.26 -10.78
C LYS A 864 41.03 32.37 -10.94
N GLU A 865 39.94 32.28 -10.18
CA GLU A 865 38.85 33.25 -10.15
C GLU A 865 38.70 33.87 -8.75
N TYR A 866 38.36 35.16 -8.70
CA TYR A 866 38.25 35.91 -7.45
C TYR A 866 36.89 36.60 -7.35
N GLN A 867 36.15 36.28 -6.29
CA GLN A 867 34.91 36.93 -5.91
C GLN A 867 34.96 37.38 -4.44
N SER A 868 33.96 38.16 -4.03
CA SER A 868 33.86 38.69 -2.67
C SER A 868 32.42 38.72 -2.18
N THR A 869 32.24 38.44 -0.89
CA THR A 869 30.93 38.50 -0.21
C THR A 869 30.94 39.59 0.86
N SER A 870 30.01 40.53 0.77
CA SER A 870 29.87 41.63 1.74
C SER A 870 28.93 41.26 2.89
N TYR A 871 29.33 41.58 4.12
CA TYR A 871 28.56 41.31 5.33
C TYR A 871 28.14 42.61 6.02
N SER A 872 26.93 42.60 6.61
CA SER A 872 26.38 43.73 7.35
C SER A 872 27.14 44.03 8.65
N THR A 873 27.79 43.01 9.23
CA THR A 873 28.63 43.11 10.42
C THR A 873 29.91 43.89 10.13
N ASN A 874 30.31 44.81 11.02
CA ASN A 874 31.64 45.43 10.96
C ASN A 874 32.71 44.58 11.68
N LEU A 875 33.98 44.75 11.29
CA LEU A 875 35.10 43.95 11.80
C LEU A 875 35.23 43.99 13.33
N GLN A 876 34.98 45.14 13.98
CA GLN A 876 35.10 45.24 15.43
C GLN A 876 34.00 44.47 16.16
N SER A 877 32.77 44.49 15.64
CA SER A 877 31.64 43.71 16.17
C SER A 877 31.90 42.21 16.05
N MET A 878 32.49 41.80 14.93
CA MET A 878 32.94 40.42 14.71
C MET A 878 33.97 39.98 15.76
N VAL A 879 35.01 40.78 15.98
CA VAL A 879 36.05 40.51 17.01
C VAL A 879 35.44 40.42 18.41
N ASN A 880 34.59 41.37 18.79
CA ASN A 880 33.94 41.38 20.10
C ASN A 880 33.06 40.14 20.32
N THR A 881 32.35 39.70 19.28
CA THR A 881 31.48 38.52 19.36
C THR A 881 32.30 37.24 19.55
N GLN A 882 33.42 37.11 18.84
CA GLN A 882 34.34 35.97 18.98
C GLN A 882 35.03 35.92 20.35
N VAL A 883 35.37 37.09 20.91
CA VAL A 883 35.85 37.20 22.29
C VAL A 883 34.81 36.70 23.28
N ASN A 884 33.55 37.15 23.14
CA ASN A 884 32.44 36.73 24.00
C ASN A 884 32.13 35.23 23.87
N ALA A 885 32.33 34.66 22.68
CA ALA A 885 32.23 33.23 22.42
C ALA A 885 33.39 32.41 23.00
N LYS A 886 34.34 33.05 23.71
CA LYS A 886 35.55 32.43 24.28
C LYS A 886 36.38 31.68 23.24
N ALA A 887 36.59 32.29 22.07
CA ALA A 887 37.49 31.77 21.06
C ALA A 887 38.88 31.47 21.66
N GLN A 888 39.46 30.35 21.26
CA GLN A 888 40.68 29.81 21.87
C GLN A 888 41.89 29.93 20.93
N ILE A 889 43.07 29.94 21.50
CA ILE A 889 44.37 29.92 20.79
C ILE A 889 45.25 28.83 21.40
N ASP A 890 46.22 28.37 20.61
CA ASP A 890 47.10 27.26 20.98
C ASP A 890 47.73 27.43 22.39
N PRO A 891 47.95 26.34 23.12
CA PRO A 891 48.70 26.36 24.37
C PRO A 891 50.07 27.06 24.22
N PHE A 892 50.53 27.68 25.31
CA PHE A 892 51.80 28.42 25.40
C PHE A 892 51.90 29.71 24.56
N THR A 893 50.79 30.22 24.03
CA THR A 893 50.84 31.48 23.28
C THR A 893 51.12 32.69 24.19
N TYR A 894 50.68 32.65 25.45
CA TYR A 894 50.92 33.70 26.44
C TYR A 894 51.71 33.17 27.64
N ASP A 895 52.65 33.99 28.13
CA ASP A 895 53.16 33.87 29.49
C ASP A 895 51.98 33.98 30.45
N THR A 896 51.87 33.06 31.40
CA THR A 896 50.64 32.88 32.18
C THR A 896 50.94 33.08 33.66
N TYR A 897 50.13 33.88 34.34
CA TYR A 897 50.31 34.30 35.73
C TYR A 897 49.08 33.97 36.58
N ILE A 898 49.31 33.63 37.85
CA ILE A 898 48.28 33.49 38.88
C ILE A 898 48.65 34.27 40.13
N ARG A 899 47.67 34.87 40.79
CA ARG A 899 47.88 35.63 42.03
C ARG A 899 48.30 34.70 43.17
N SER A 900 49.17 35.16 44.07
CA SER A 900 49.81 34.33 45.09
C SER A 900 48.83 33.65 46.06
N ASP A 901 47.69 34.29 46.34
CA ASP A 901 46.62 33.74 47.18
C ASP A 901 45.75 32.69 46.45
N GLY A 902 46.01 32.45 45.17
CA GLY A 902 45.45 31.34 44.40
C GLY A 902 46.04 29.99 44.74
N PHE A 903 47.23 29.96 45.36
CA PHE A 903 47.84 28.72 45.82
C PHE A 903 47.49 28.44 47.28
N ILE A 904 46.89 27.28 47.53
CA ILE A 904 46.64 26.78 48.89
C ILE A 904 47.91 26.24 49.56
N SER A 905 48.88 25.82 48.76
CA SER A 905 50.23 25.44 49.20
C SER A 905 51.25 25.58 48.06
N ILE A 906 52.50 25.83 48.41
CA ILE A 906 53.63 25.84 47.48
C ILE A 906 54.71 24.94 48.07
N SER A 907 55.18 23.95 47.31
CA SER A 907 56.29 23.05 47.68
C SER A 907 57.16 22.79 46.45
N ASP A 908 58.49 22.84 46.60
CA ASP A 908 59.47 22.57 45.53
C ASP A 908 59.22 23.32 44.21
N GLY A 909 58.77 24.57 44.28
CA GLY A 909 58.47 25.40 43.11
C GLY A 909 57.19 25.01 42.36
N VAL A 910 56.30 24.22 42.97
CA VAL A 910 54.98 23.87 42.43
C VAL A 910 53.91 24.41 43.36
N GLY A 911 53.04 25.25 42.81
CA GLY A 911 51.87 25.78 43.48
C GLY A 911 50.65 24.89 43.27
N THR A 912 49.92 24.63 44.35
CA THR A 912 48.73 23.78 44.36
C THR A 912 47.50 24.65 44.51
N ILE A 913 46.50 24.49 43.63
CA ILE A 913 45.30 25.32 43.56
C ILE A 913 44.07 24.49 43.95
N ASP A 914 43.18 25.08 44.74
CA ASP A 914 41.80 24.60 44.91
C ASP A 914 40.92 25.21 43.80
N TYR A 915 40.44 24.36 42.88
CA TYR A 915 39.62 24.81 41.74
C TYR A 915 38.21 25.29 42.15
N ASN A 916 37.75 25.01 43.38
CA ASN A 916 36.43 25.45 43.86
C ASN A 916 36.29 26.99 43.88
N TYR A 917 37.40 27.71 43.87
CA TYR A 917 37.45 29.17 43.86
C TYR A 917 37.56 29.79 42.46
N ASN A 918 37.56 28.98 41.39
CA ASN A 918 37.51 29.42 40.00
C ASN A 918 38.59 30.48 39.64
N TRP A 919 39.86 30.14 39.90
CA TRP A 919 40.98 31.07 39.75
C TRP A 919 41.26 31.42 38.29
N ALA A 920 41.34 32.73 38.02
CA ALA A 920 41.70 33.26 36.71
C ALA A 920 43.22 33.26 36.53
N LEU A 921 43.67 32.60 35.47
CA LEU A 921 45.01 32.71 34.92
C LEU A 921 45.05 33.90 33.98
N ARG A 922 46.11 34.71 34.03
CA ARG A 922 46.22 35.98 33.29
C ARG A 922 47.51 36.10 32.52
N ASP A 923 47.56 36.95 31.51
CA ASP A 923 48.75 37.15 30.66
C ASP A 923 49.78 38.14 31.25
N GLY A 924 49.58 38.53 32.51
CA GLY A 924 50.47 39.42 33.23
C GLY A 924 50.12 39.54 34.72
N PRO A 925 51.00 40.16 35.53
CA PRO A 925 50.89 40.19 36.98
C PRO A 925 49.91 41.27 37.48
N GLY A 926 48.61 41.00 37.36
CA GLY A 926 47.54 41.87 37.89
C GLY A 926 46.14 41.52 37.36
N THR A 927 45.09 41.96 38.06
CA THR A 927 43.70 41.67 37.64
C THR A 927 43.23 42.39 36.38
N ASN A 928 43.92 43.45 35.95
CA ASN A 928 43.62 44.20 34.71
C ASN A 928 44.19 43.54 33.44
N PHE A 929 45.02 42.50 33.59
CA PHE A 929 45.59 41.73 32.49
C PHE A 929 44.57 40.75 31.90
N TRP A 930 44.78 40.35 30.65
CA TRP A 930 43.88 39.49 29.89
C TRP A 930 43.67 38.16 30.60
N GLU A 931 42.41 37.70 30.68
CA GLU A 931 42.08 36.42 31.28
C GLU A 931 42.39 35.29 30.29
N VAL A 932 43.54 34.65 30.47
CA VAL A 932 44.03 33.52 29.67
C VAL A 932 43.07 32.34 29.78
N THR A 933 42.62 32.00 30.99
CA THR A 933 41.60 30.99 31.24
C THR A 933 41.17 31.04 32.70
N ARG A 934 40.23 30.17 33.11
CA ARG A 934 39.94 29.91 34.51
C ARG A 934 40.07 28.43 34.87
N ILE A 935 40.72 28.17 36.00
CA ILE A 935 40.76 26.83 36.60
C ILE A 935 39.47 26.63 37.40
N SER A 936 38.46 26.06 36.75
CA SER A 936 37.10 25.86 37.31
C SER A 936 36.73 24.40 37.55
N SER A 937 37.45 23.44 36.95
CA SER A 937 37.26 22.00 37.16
C SER A 937 38.45 21.23 36.61
N SER A 938 38.98 20.25 37.35
CA SER A 938 40.10 19.39 36.93
C SER A 938 39.79 17.92 37.25
N LYS A 939 40.26 16.98 36.42
CA LYS A 939 40.23 15.52 36.70
C LYS A 939 41.17 15.12 37.85
N SER A 940 42.11 15.99 38.23
CA SER A 940 43.06 15.81 39.35
C SER A 940 42.84 16.94 40.38
N ASN A 941 42.36 16.60 41.59
CA ASN A 941 42.21 17.53 42.71
C ASN A 941 43.25 17.19 43.80
N PRO A 942 44.14 18.11 44.18
CA PRO A 942 44.29 19.48 43.70
C PRO A 942 45.03 19.62 42.35
N TYR A 943 44.83 20.75 41.65
CA TYR A 943 45.50 21.06 40.37
C TYR A 943 46.82 21.77 40.63
N SER A 944 47.90 21.28 40.02
CA SER A 944 49.25 21.77 40.27
C SER A 944 49.81 22.53 39.07
N LEU A 945 50.42 23.69 39.34
CA LEU A 945 51.12 24.51 38.37
C LEU A 945 52.56 24.73 38.84
N ARG A 946 53.53 24.51 37.97
CA ARG A 946 54.93 24.83 38.25
C ARG A 946 55.13 26.32 38.14
N ILE A 947 55.72 26.90 39.17
CA ILE A 947 56.09 28.31 39.22
C ILE A 947 57.40 28.48 38.45
N LEU A 948 57.41 29.43 37.53
CA LEU A 948 58.53 29.77 36.67
C LEU A 948 59.26 31.04 37.16
N ASP A 949 58.50 32.04 37.60
CA ASP A 949 59.02 33.31 38.14
C ASP A 949 57.99 33.96 39.11
N GLU A 950 58.40 34.98 39.86
CA GLU A 950 57.52 35.79 40.72
C GLU A 950 57.67 37.30 40.48
N VAL A 951 56.54 38.01 40.40
CA VAL A 951 56.51 39.45 40.15
C VAL A 951 55.50 40.14 41.07
N LYS A 952 55.86 41.33 41.60
CA LYS A 952 54.94 42.14 42.40
C LYS A 952 53.96 42.88 41.49
N GLY A 953 52.67 42.57 41.59
CA GLY A 953 51.61 43.21 40.81
C GLY A 953 51.28 44.62 41.28
N SER A 954 50.69 45.41 40.39
CA SER A 954 50.20 46.77 40.68
C SER A 954 49.02 46.81 41.66
N ASP A 955 48.38 45.66 41.89
CA ASP A 955 47.32 45.45 42.88
C ASP A 955 47.85 45.10 44.29
N GLY A 956 49.17 45.09 44.48
CA GLY A 956 49.82 44.85 45.77
C GLY A 956 49.99 43.36 46.12
N TYR A 957 49.52 42.44 45.28
CA TYR A 957 49.74 41.00 45.44
C TYR A 957 51.03 40.55 44.73
N THR A 958 51.58 39.42 45.16
CA THR A 958 52.61 38.72 44.37
C THR A 958 51.89 37.88 43.32
N TRP A 959 52.42 37.84 42.10
CA TRP A 959 51.90 37.03 41.00
C TRP A 959 52.98 36.06 40.55
N TYR A 960 52.61 34.79 40.40
CA TYR A 960 53.50 33.73 39.96
C TYR A 960 53.30 33.46 38.48
N GLU A 961 54.37 33.52 37.70
CA GLU A 961 54.38 32.97 36.35
C GLU A 961 54.34 31.45 36.43
N VAL A 962 53.52 30.80 35.61
CA VAL A 962 53.21 29.37 35.70
C VAL A 962 53.18 28.67 34.35
N ASN A 963 53.55 27.38 34.33
CA ASN A 963 53.47 26.56 33.13
C ASN A 963 52.06 26.01 32.87
N TYR A 964 51.26 26.73 32.09
CA TYR A 964 49.92 26.27 31.68
C TYR A 964 49.92 25.67 30.26
N TYR A 965 49.55 24.39 30.16
CA TYR A 965 49.57 23.58 28.93
C TYR A 965 48.22 23.46 28.22
N GLY A 966 47.16 24.08 28.74
CA GLY A 966 45.82 23.99 28.17
C GLY A 966 45.53 25.10 27.16
N TRP A 967 44.39 24.96 26.47
CA TRP A 967 43.85 26.00 25.58
C TRP A 967 43.68 27.33 26.31
N GLN A 968 44.04 28.41 25.62
CA GLN A 968 44.03 29.78 26.14
C GLN A 968 42.96 30.60 25.42
N ASN A 969 42.24 31.48 26.11
CA ASN A 969 41.31 32.43 25.50
C ASN A 969 42.09 33.43 24.64
N ALA A 970 41.73 33.58 23.38
CA ALA A 970 42.41 34.46 22.43
C ALA A 970 42.15 35.94 22.73
N LYS A 971 43.21 36.77 22.74
CA LYS A 971 43.09 38.22 22.85
C LYS A 971 42.33 38.82 21.65
N PRO A 972 41.62 39.95 21.82
CA PRO A 972 40.98 40.65 20.71
C PRO A 972 41.91 40.93 19.53
N SER A 973 43.17 41.33 19.80
CA SER A 973 44.17 41.59 18.76
C SER A 973 44.59 40.35 17.97
N ALA A 974 44.65 39.17 18.61
CA ALA A 974 44.94 37.91 17.94
C ALA A 974 43.77 37.44 17.07
N ILE A 975 42.54 37.66 17.53
CA ILE A 975 41.33 37.40 16.74
C ILE A 975 41.26 38.33 15.54
N GLU A 976 41.44 39.64 15.74
CA GLU A 976 41.44 40.64 14.67
C GLU A 976 42.47 40.32 13.58
N GLN A 977 43.67 39.86 13.99
CA GLN A 977 44.72 39.47 13.06
C GLN A 977 44.27 38.37 12.08
N LEU A 978 43.45 37.42 12.52
CA LEU A 978 43.02 36.27 11.71
C LEU A 978 41.68 36.48 11.03
N VAL A 979 40.79 37.28 11.62
CA VAL A 979 39.49 37.62 11.03
C VAL A 979 39.66 38.63 9.91
N ASN A 980 40.59 39.58 10.00
CA ASN A 980 40.70 40.63 8.98
C ASN A 980 41.26 40.10 7.65
N PRO A 981 40.46 40.03 6.57
CA PRO A 981 40.90 39.49 5.28
C PRO A 981 42.02 40.32 4.62
N LEU A 982 42.16 41.60 4.99
CA LEU A 982 43.21 42.48 4.47
C LEU A 982 44.61 42.10 4.96
N ASN A 983 44.72 41.27 6.00
CA ASN A 983 46.01 40.74 6.46
C ASN A 983 46.59 39.66 5.53
N TYR A 984 45.84 39.21 4.52
CA TYR A 984 46.24 38.17 3.58
C TYR A 984 46.44 38.76 2.17
N SER A 985 47.50 39.58 2.00
CA SER A 985 47.75 40.26 0.71
C SER A 985 48.39 39.37 -0.37
N ASN A 986 49.08 38.30 0.02
CA ASN A 986 49.67 37.34 -0.91
C ASN A 986 48.64 36.28 -1.32
N LYS A 987 48.08 36.43 -2.53
CA LYS A 987 47.06 35.52 -3.09
C LYS A 987 47.57 34.12 -3.46
N ASP A 988 48.89 33.96 -3.54
CA ASP A 988 49.53 32.66 -3.82
C ASP A 988 49.98 31.95 -2.54
N SER A 989 49.77 32.55 -1.36
CA SER A 989 50.10 31.89 -0.11
C SER A 989 49.16 30.73 0.17
N ARG A 990 49.68 29.73 0.87
CA ARG A 990 48.89 28.61 1.38
C ARG A 990 47.73 29.12 2.26
N GLU A 991 47.99 30.12 3.10
CA GLU A 991 47.01 30.72 4.00
C GLU A 991 45.83 31.34 3.24
N TYR A 992 46.03 31.79 1.99
CA TYR A 992 44.96 32.35 1.16
C TYR A 992 43.90 31.31 0.75
N LEU A 993 44.23 30.01 0.79
CA LEU A 993 43.27 28.93 0.54
C LEU A 993 42.16 28.84 1.60
N GLN A 994 42.26 29.57 2.71
CA GLN A 994 41.13 29.69 3.64
C GLN A 994 39.90 30.34 3.00
N PHE A 995 40.11 31.12 1.93
CA PHE A 995 39.07 31.75 1.11
C PHE A 995 38.69 30.91 -0.11
N LEU A 996 39.27 29.71 -0.28
CA LEU A 996 38.87 28.80 -1.36
C LEU A 996 37.39 28.44 -1.17
N LYS A 997 36.61 28.65 -2.22
CA LYS A 997 35.22 28.23 -2.29
C LYS A 997 35.17 26.71 -2.35
N LEU A 998 34.57 26.13 -1.33
CA LEU A 998 34.40 24.71 -1.14
C LEU A 998 33.09 24.20 -1.75
N SER A 999 32.20 25.08 -2.21
CA SER A 999 31.05 24.70 -3.02
C SER A 999 31.43 24.67 -4.52
N GLY A 1000 31.08 23.59 -5.22
CA GLY A 1000 31.35 23.42 -6.64
C GLY A 1000 32.64 22.66 -6.95
N SER A 1001 32.70 22.10 -8.16
CA SER A 1001 33.81 21.26 -8.61
C SER A 1001 34.99 22.10 -9.12
N THR A 1002 36.21 21.61 -8.88
CA THR A 1002 37.46 22.20 -9.39
C THR A 1002 37.94 21.58 -10.70
N GLY A 1003 37.24 20.56 -11.21
CA GLY A 1003 37.49 19.92 -12.51
C GLY A 1003 38.76 19.08 -12.54
N LEU A 1004 39.02 18.28 -11.49
CA LEU A 1004 40.23 17.44 -11.44
C LEU A 1004 40.17 16.30 -12.47
N ASP A 1005 41.34 15.95 -13.02
CA ASP A 1005 41.50 14.76 -13.86
C ASP A 1005 41.67 13.49 -13.02
N ILE A 1006 40.85 12.46 -13.30
CA ILE A 1006 40.86 11.19 -12.55
C ILE A 1006 42.23 10.51 -12.60
N SER A 1007 42.82 10.44 -13.80
CA SER A 1007 44.07 9.73 -14.05
C SER A 1007 45.25 10.44 -13.38
N GLU A 1008 45.27 11.77 -13.45
CA GLU A 1008 46.25 12.62 -12.80
C GLU A 1008 46.18 12.49 -11.27
N VAL A 1009 45.00 12.62 -10.66
CA VAL A 1009 44.84 12.53 -9.21
C VAL A 1009 45.26 11.15 -8.68
N ASN A 1010 44.88 10.08 -9.39
CA ASN A 1010 45.26 8.71 -8.99
C ASN A 1010 46.77 8.46 -9.13
N SER A 1011 47.42 8.99 -10.16
CA SER A 1011 48.86 8.81 -10.39
C SER A 1011 49.75 9.72 -9.55
N THR A 1012 49.21 10.81 -8.99
CA THR A 1012 49.94 11.80 -8.19
C THR A 1012 49.48 11.82 -6.73
N VAL A 1013 48.35 12.46 -6.43
CA VAL A 1013 47.86 12.78 -5.08
C VAL A 1013 47.50 11.52 -4.28
N LEU A 1014 46.76 10.60 -4.90
CA LEU A 1014 46.27 9.37 -4.25
C LEU A 1014 47.19 8.16 -4.45
N ALA A 1015 48.34 8.35 -5.11
CA ALA A 1015 49.32 7.30 -5.29
C ALA A 1015 49.88 6.85 -3.92
N ASN A 1016 49.79 5.55 -3.63
CA ASN A 1016 50.28 4.92 -2.40
C ASN A 1016 49.62 5.45 -1.10
N LYS A 1017 48.37 5.94 -1.17
CA LYS A 1017 47.62 6.48 -0.02
C LYS A 1017 46.73 5.43 0.65
N GLY A 1018 47.28 4.23 0.88
CA GLY A 1018 46.56 3.13 1.52
C GLY A 1018 45.27 2.79 0.79
N ILE A 1019 44.16 2.71 1.54
CA ILE A 1019 42.84 2.36 0.99
C ILE A 1019 42.27 3.44 0.05
N LEU A 1020 42.83 4.66 0.05
CA LEU A 1020 42.41 5.75 -0.83
C LEU A 1020 43.07 5.68 -2.21
N THR A 1021 43.96 4.72 -2.46
CA THR A 1021 44.58 4.53 -3.77
C THR A 1021 43.52 4.22 -4.83
N ASN A 1022 43.60 4.88 -5.99
CA ASN A 1022 42.66 4.76 -7.12
C ASN A 1022 41.22 5.25 -6.85
N GLN A 1023 40.98 6.03 -5.79
CA GLN A 1023 39.64 6.51 -5.42
C GLN A 1023 39.28 7.90 -6.00
N ALA A 1024 40.06 8.45 -6.94
CA ALA A 1024 39.80 9.79 -7.49
C ALA A 1024 38.38 9.94 -8.09
N ALA A 1025 37.92 8.94 -8.84
CA ALA A 1025 36.58 8.94 -9.44
C ALA A 1025 35.48 9.06 -8.36
N THR A 1026 35.63 8.37 -7.23
CA THR A 1026 34.71 8.42 -6.09
C THR A 1026 34.68 9.81 -5.44
N PHE A 1027 35.83 10.44 -5.25
CA PHE A 1027 35.90 11.80 -4.68
C PHE A 1027 35.30 12.85 -5.61
N ILE A 1028 35.54 12.74 -6.92
CA ILE A 1028 34.95 13.63 -7.92
C ILE A 1028 33.43 13.43 -7.99
N GLN A 1029 32.97 12.18 -7.98
CA GLN A 1029 31.53 11.87 -7.91
C GLN A 1029 30.89 12.49 -6.66
N ALA A 1030 31.48 12.29 -5.48
CA ALA A 1030 30.98 12.88 -4.24
C ALA A 1030 30.95 14.42 -4.29
N GLY A 1031 31.96 15.02 -4.92
CA GLY A 1031 32.02 16.47 -5.11
C GLY A 1031 30.93 17.01 -6.04
N ILE A 1032 30.65 16.31 -7.14
CA ILE A 1032 29.54 16.64 -8.05
C ILE A 1032 28.19 16.45 -7.35
N GLU A 1033 27.99 15.31 -6.68
CA GLU A 1033 26.71 14.93 -6.07
C GLU A 1033 26.29 15.88 -4.96
N TYR A 1034 27.23 16.28 -4.10
CA TYR A 1034 26.94 17.14 -2.95
C TYR A 1034 27.42 18.58 -3.11
N ASN A 1035 27.80 18.97 -4.34
CA ASN A 1035 28.30 20.29 -4.65
C ASN A 1035 29.47 20.72 -3.73
N VAL A 1036 30.42 19.82 -3.49
CA VAL A 1036 31.60 20.07 -2.66
C VAL A 1036 32.87 19.97 -3.49
N ASN A 1037 33.85 20.82 -3.21
CA ASN A 1037 35.15 20.82 -3.85
C ASN A 1037 35.88 19.49 -3.59
N GLU A 1038 36.11 18.71 -4.64
CA GLU A 1038 36.67 17.36 -4.57
C GLU A 1038 38.12 17.35 -4.06
N ALA A 1039 38.92 18.41 -4.31
CA ALA A 1039 40.27 18.52 -3.78
C ALA A 1039 40.24 18.74 -2.25
N TYR A 1040 39.26 19.47 -1.73
CA TYR A 1040 39.03 19.61 -0.30
C TYR A 1040 38.62 18.27 0.33
N LEU A 1041 37.71 17.52 -0.28
CA LEU A 1041 37.32 16.20 0.20
C LEU A 1041 38.53 15.24 0.28
N ILE A 1042 39.38 15.24 -0.76
CA ILE A 1042 40.62 14.45 -0.77
C ILE A 1042 41.56 14.91 0.34
N ALA A 1043 41.80 16.21 0.47
CA ALA A 1043 42.68 16.77 1.49
C ALA A 1043 42.20 16.42 2.91
N HIS A 1044 40.90 16.52 3.15
CA HIS A 1044 40.27 16.23 4.44
C HIS A 1044 40.37 14.73 4.76
N ALA A 1045 40.04 13.86 3.80
CA ALA A 1045 40.17 12.42 4.00
C ALA A 1045 41.62 11.99 4.25
N LEU A 1046 42.60 12.55 3.53
CA LEU A 1046 44.02 12.27 3.75
C LEU A 1046 44.49 12.67 5.15
N LEU A 1047 43.99 13.79 5.68
CA LEU A 1047 44.32 14.27 7.02
C LEU A 1047 43.75 13.32 8.09
N GLU A 1048 42.44 13.09 8.05
CA GLU A 1048 41.71 12.34 9.08
C GLU A 1048 42.10 10.86 9.14
N THR A 1049 42.44 10.29 7.99
CA THR A 1049 42.80 8.87 7.90
C THR A 1049 44.29 8.61 8.04
N GLY A 1050 45.13 9.65 8.15
CA GLY A 1050 46.58 9.49 8.10
C GLY A 1050 47.02 8.84 6.79
N ASN A 1051 46.67 9.44 5.64
CA ASN A 1051 46.90 8.90 4.30
C ASN A 1051 46.27 7.51 4.05
N GLY A 1052 45.04 7.29 4.52
CA GLY A 1052 44.26 6.07 4.28
C GLY A 1052 44.70 4.86 5.10
N THR A 1053 45.41 5.06 6.21
CA THR A 1053 46.00 3.97 7.02
C THR A 1053 45.38 3.80 8.40
N SER A 1054 44.54 4.73 8.84
CA SER A 1054 43.88 4.65 10.15
C SER A 1054 43.00 3.41 10.27
N ARG A 1055 42.76 2.98 11.52
CA ARG A 1055 41.91 1.80 11.79
C ARG A 1055 40.46 2.01 11.32
N LEU A 1056 39.94 3.23 11.44
CA LEU A 1056 38.61 3.60 10.94
C LEU A 1056 38.54 3.62 9.40
N ALA A 1057 39.63 3.99 8.73
CA ALA A 1057 39.71 4.00 7.27
C ALA A 1057 39.91 2.60 6.68
N THR A 1058 40.65 1.73 7.35
CA THR A 1058 41.00 0.38 6.83
C THR A 1058 39.96 -0.70 7.16
N GLY A 1059 38.93 -0.35 7.92
CA GLY A 1059 37.78 -1.20 8.21
C GLY A 1059 37.75 -1.69 9.67
N VAL A 1060 36.61 -1.46 10.33
CA VAL A 1060 36.32 -1.98 11.68
C VAL A 1060 35.22 -3.04 11.59
N GLY A 1061 35.43 -4.19 12.21
CA GLY A 1061 34.44 -5.27 12.26
C GLY A 1061 33.35 -4.99 13.30
N ILE A 1062 32.09 -5.14 12.91
CA ILE A 1062 30.90 -5.00 13.76
C ILE A 1062 30.19 -6.35 13.86
N VAL A 1063 29.72 -6.67 15.07
CA VAL A 1063 28.85 -7.83 15.37
C VAL A 1063 27.53 -7.30 15.96
N VAL A 1064 26.42 -7.91 15.58
CA VAL A 1064 25.08 -7.56 16.08
C VAL A 1064 24.60 -8.62 17.04
N GLU A 1065 24.54 -8.27 18.32
CA GLU A 1065 24.12 -9.18 19.39
C GLU A 1065 22.77 -8.71 19.93
N ASN A 1066 21.74 -9.55 19.82
CA ASN A 1066 20.36 -9.22 20.22
C ASN A 1066 19.84 -7.89 19.63
N GLY A 1067 20.22 -7.59 18.38
CA GLY A 1067 19.83 -6.36 17.69
C GLY A 1067 20.68 -5.12 18.00
N THR A 1068 21.68 -5.23 18.88
CA THR A 1068 22.57 -4.11 19.23
C THR A 1068 23.94 -4.26 18.55
N PRO A 1069 24.41 -3.28 17.75
CA PRO A 1069 25.74 -3.34 17.14
C PRO A 1069 26.84 -3.03 18.17
N ARG A 1070 27.91 -3.82 18.16
CA ARG A 1070 29.16 -3.58 18.91
C ARG A 1070 30.38 -3.93 18.08
N LEU A 1071 31.56 -3.49 18.51
CA LEU A 1071 32.82 -3.90 17.87
C LEU A 1071 33.04 -5.41 18.05
N ALA A 1072 33.60 -6.04 17.01
CA ALA A 1072 34.03 -7.43 17.07
C ALA A 1072 35.26 -7.57 17.99
N ASN A 1073 35.22 -8.56 18.88
CA ASN A 1073 36.36 -8.92 19.71
C ASN A 1073 37.47 -9.59 18.88
N SER A 1074 38.69 -9.64 19.42
CA SER A 1074 39.82 -10.29 18.74
C SER A 1074 39.52 -11.78 18.47
N GLY A 1075 39.58 -12.18 17.20
CA GLY A 1075 39.25 -13.54 16.75
C GLY A 1075 37.76 -13.82 16.51
N GLU A 1076 36.88 -12.88 16.86
CA GLU A 1076 35.45 -12.95 16.55
C GLU A 1076 35.22 -12.60 15.07
N LYS A 1077 34.37 -13.37 14.38
CA LYS A 1077 34.03 -13.13 12.96
C LYS A 1077 33.02 -11.97 12.89
N PRO A 1078 33.33 -10.86 12.21
CA PRO A 1078 32.38 -9.74 12.08
C PRO A 1078 31.20 -10.07 11.15
N ASP A 1079 30.03 -9.50 11.43
CA ASP A 1079 28.86 -9.52 10.53
C ASP A 1079 29.04 -8.56 9.36
N LYS A 1080 29.64 -7.38 9.62
CA LYS A 1080 29.97 -6.35 8.63
C LYS A 1080 31.29 -5.67 8.97
N TYR A 1081 31.95 -5.14 7.94
CA TYR A 1081 33.02 -4.15 8.09
C TYR A 1081 32.47 -2.77 7.76
N VAL A 1082 32.90 -1.77 8.52
CA VAL A 1082 32.51 -0.37 8.35
C VAL A 1082 33.74 0.52 8.19
N TYR A 1083 33.56 1.61 7.45
CA TYR A 1083 34.63 2.51 7.07
C TYR A 1083 34.23 3.96 7.39
N ASN A 1084 35.17 4.75 7.87
CA ASN A 1084 34.95 6.18 8.16
C ASN A 1084 36.16 6.99 7.71
N MET A 1085 35.99 7.73 6.62
CA MET A 1085 37.09 8.43 5.92
C MET A 1085 37.33 9.86 6.39
N TYR A 1086 36.47 10.38 7.26
CA TYR A 1086 36.53 11.77 7.73
C TYR A 1086 36.50 11.87 9.26
N GLY A 1087 36.68 10.74 9.97
CA GLY A 1087 36.67 10.72 11.44
C GLY A 1087 35.32 11.14 12.06
N ILE A 1088 34.22 11.10 11.32
CA ILE A 1088 32.93 11.63 11.76
C ILE A 1088 32.44 10.87 12.99
N ASN A 1089 32.08 11.61 14.04
CA ASN A 1089 31.63 11.09 15.34
C ASN A 1089 32.68 10.26 16.13
N ALA A 1090 33.96 10.35 15.78
CA ALA A 1090 35.07 9.78 16.55
C ALA A 1090 35.44 10.67 17.76
N LYS A 1091 34.68 10.53 18.87
CA LYS A 1091 34.86 11.35 20.08
C LYS A 1091 36.11 10.95 20.87
N ASP A 1092 36.79 11.89 21.54
CA ASP A 1092 37.99 11.64 22.36
C ASP A 1092 37.84 10.51 23.39
N SER A 1093 36.65 10.32 23.95
CA SER A 1093 36.36 9.27 24.93
C SER A 1093 36.22 7.86 24.34
N CYS A 1094 35.97 7.74 23.03
CA CYS A 1094 35.64 6.49 22.34
C CYS A 1094 35.94 6.56 20.83
N PRO A 1095 37.13 7.01 20.39
CA PRO A 1095 37.33 7.45 19.00
C PRO A 1095 37.11 6.32 17.98
N LEU A 1096 37.57 5.11 18.29
CA LEU A 1096 37.40 3.94 17.43
C LEU A 1096 35.96 3.40 17.46
N GLU A 1097 35.38 3.28 18.66
CA GLU A 1097 34.07 2.66 18.85
C GLU A 1097 32.94 3.57 18.33
N CYS A 1098 32.92 4.83 18.76
CA CYS A 1098 31.88 5.78 18.37
C CYS A 1098 31.92 6.09 16.86
N GLY A 1099 33.11 6.21 16.28
CA GLY A 1099 33.26 6.43 14.83
C GLY A 1099 32.84 5.21 13.99
N ALA A 1100 33.07 3.99 14.47
CA ALA A 1100 32.70 2.77 13.77
C ALA A 1100 31.19 2.47 13.88
N LEU A 1101 30.58 2.64 15.07
CA LEU A 1101 29.15 2.44 15.24
C LEU A 1101 28.33 3.46 14.44
N TYR A 1102 28.79 4.70 14.37
CA TYR A 1102 28.17 5.70 13.49
C TYR A 1102 28.25 5.31 12.01
N ALA A 1103 29.41 4.81 11.55
CA ALA A 1103 29.56 4.32 10.18
C ALA A 1103 28.65 3.11 9.87
N TYR A 1104 28.38 2.26 10.87
CA TYR A 1104 27.42 1.16 10.77
C TYR A 1104 25.98 1.69 10.57
N GLU A 1105 25.56 2.64 11.40
CA GLU A 1105 24.23 3.26 11.31
C GLU A 1105 24.01 3.97 9.96
N ARG A 1106 25.06 4.60 9.42
CA ARG A 1106 25.03 5.30 8.12
C ARG A 1106 25.22 4.38 6.91
N GLY A 1107 25.42 3.07 7.10
CA GLY A 1107 25.54 2.09 6.02
C GLY A 1107 26.85 2.17 5.22
N TRP A 1108 27.92 2.69 5.82
CA TRP A 1108 29.23 2.88 5.18
C TRP A 1108 30.04 1.57 5.16
N PHE A 1109 29.52 0.59 4.44
CA PHE A 1109 30.07 -0.77 4.36
C PHE A 1109 31.16 -0.96 3.30
N THR A 1110 31.48 0.09 2.55
CA THR A 1110 32.62 0.10 1.61
C THR A 1110 33.36 1.44 1.71
N PRO A 1111 34.65 1.49 1.31
CA PRO A 1111 35.40 2.74 1.23
C PRO A 1111 34.68 3.82 0.41
N GLU A 1112 34.08 3.45 -0.72
CA GLU A 1112 33.39 4.37 -1.63
C GLU A 1112 32.17 5.01 -0.95
N LYS A 1113 31.36 4.19 -0.28
CA LYS A 1113 30.19 4.68 0.48
C LYS A 1113 30.59 5.58 1.65
N ALA A 1114 31.73 5.31 2.28
CA ALA A 1114 32.26 6.15 3.35
C ALA A 1114 32.79 7.50 2.82
N ILE A 1115 33.39 7.53 1.62
CA ILE A 1115 33.81 8.76 0.94
C ILE A 1115 32.57 9.60 0.59
N VAL A 1116 31.61 9.02 -0.14
CA VAL A 1116 30.40 9.71 -0.60
C VAL A 1116 29.53 10.16 0.60
N GLY A 1117 29.26 9.26 1.54
CA GLY A 1117 28.43 9.57 2.71
C GLY A 1117 29.08 10.54 3.70
N GLY A 1118 30.41 10.55 3.80
CA GLY A 1118 31.13 11.55 4.58
C GLY A 1118 31.12 12.94 3.91
N ALA A 1119 31.18 13.00 2.58
CA ALA A 1119 31.02 14.24 1.83
C ALA A 1119 29.62 14.85 2.01
N PHE A 1120 28.56 14.04 2.05
CA PHE A 1120 27.20 14.50 2.36
C PHE A 1120 27.14 15.22 3.72
N PHE A 1121 27.76 14.66 4.76
CA PHE A 1121 27.78 15.28 6.10
C PHE A 1121 28.43 16.67 6.09
N ILE A 1122 29.58 16.80 5.40
CA ILE A 1122 30.25 18.10 5.22
C ILE A 1122 29.35 19.08 4.45
N ALA A 1123 28.64 18.59 3.43
CA ALA A 1123 27.77 19.39 2.59
C ALA A 1123 26.52 19.88 3.34
N GLU A 1124 25.84 18.99 4.08
CA GLU A 1124 24.62 19.28 4.82
C GLU A 1124 24.89 20.31 5.93
N ASP A 1125 25.91 20.07 6.75
CA ASP A 1125 26.15 20.90 7.93
C ASP A 1125 26.74 22.27 7.57
N TYR A 1126 27.59 22.39 6.55
CA TYR A 1126 28.32 23.65 6.28
C TYR A 1126 28.10 24.25 4.89
N ILE A 1127 28.30 23.47 3.83
CA ILE A 1127 28.29 24.02 2.46
C ILE A 1127 26.89 24.52 2.09
N SER A 1128 25.86 23.73 2.40
CA SER A 1128 24.45 24.02 2.05
C SER A 1128 23.87 25.20 2.85
N VAL A 1129 24.45 25.53 4.00
CA VAL A 1129 24.03 26.69 4.83
C VAL A 1129 24.84 27.96 4.53
N GLY A 1130 25.65 27.95 3.46
CA GLY A 1130 26.41 29.12 3.00
C GLY A 1130 27.77 29.32 3.68
N GLN A 1131 28.22 28.38 4.53
CA GLN A 1131 29.56 28.37 5.10
C GLN A 1131 30.55 27.62 4.18
N ASP A 1132 30.60 28.04 2.92
CA ASP A 1132 31.31 27.37 1.82
C ASP A 1132 32.79 27.79 1.66
N THR A 1133 33.43 28.29 2.71
CA THR A 1133 34.90 28.46 2.77
C THR A 1133 35.40 28.07 4.15
N LEU A 1134 36.66 27.64 4.29
CA LEU A 1134 37.25 27.35 5.61
C LEU A 1134 37.16 28.58 6.55
N TYR A 1135 37.30 29.78 5.98
CA TYR A 1135 37.07 31.03 6.70
C TYR A 1135 35.65 31.10 7.25
N LYS A 1136 34.62 30.91 6.41
CA LYS A 1136 33.21 30.96 6.83
C LYS A 1136 32.85 29.85 7.82
N MET A 1137 33.42 28.64 7.66
CA MET A 1137 33.25 27.52 8.61
C MET A 1137 33.80 27.84 10.00
N ARG A 1138 34.94 28.53 10.09
CA ARG A 1138 35.51 28.94 11.37
C ARG A 1138 34.80 30.13 11.98
N TRP A 1139 34.58 31.17 11.19
CA TRP A 1139 34.26 32.50 11.71
C TRP A 1139 32.77 32.81 11.68
N ASN A 1140 32.03 32.23 10.72
CA ASN A 1140 30.63 32.51 10.43
C ASN A 1140 30.34 34.03 10.37
N PRO A 1141 30.87 34.77 9.39
CA PRO A 1141 30.72 36.23 9.30
C PRO A 1141 29.26 36.70 9.12
N GLU A 1142 28.36 35.83 8.64
CA GLU A 1142 26.91 36.10 8.56
C GLU A 1142 26.28 36.14 9.96
N ASN A 1143 26.62 35.17 10.82
CA ASN A 1143 26.19 35.14 12.22
C ASN A 1143 27.35 34.83 13.19
N PRO A 1144 28.20 35.83 13.48
CA PRO A 1144 29.44 35.67 14.26
C PRO A 1144 29.29 34.91 15.56
N GLY A 1145 30.24 34.02 15.86
CA GLY A 1145 30.30 33.29 17.13
C GLY A 1145 29.34 32.09 17.22
N SER A 1146 28.44 31.92 16.26
CA SER A 1146 27.52 30.78 16.16
C SER A 1146 27.97 29.78 15.09
N HIS A 1147 27.58 28.51 15.25
CA HIS A 1147 27.79 27.46 14.24
C HIS A 1147 29.24 27.36 13.70
N GLN A 1148 30.19 27.41 14.61
CA GLN A 1148 31.62 27.42 14.30
C GLN A 1148 32.18 26.00 14.33
N TYR A 1149 32.98 25.64 13.32
CA TYR A 1149 33.60 24.32 13.25
C TYR A 1149 34.58 24.05 14.41
N ALA A 1150 35.26 25.10 14.91
CA ALA A 1150 36.25 24.97 15.98
C ALA A 1150 36.33 26.22 16.85
N THR A 1151 36.73 26.04 18.12
CA THR A 1151 37.05 27.14 19.04
C THR A 1151 38.41 27.76 18.74
N ASP A 1152 39.36 26.98 18.21
CA ASP A 1152 40.71 27.43 17.83
C ASP A 1152 40.67 28.46 16.70
N ILE A 1153 41.11 29.69 16.97
CA ILE A 1153 41.16 30.78 16.00
C ILE A 1153 42.05 30.47 14.79
N GLY A 1154 43.03 29.58 14.94
CA GLY A 1154 43.95 29.17 13.86
C GLY A 1154 43.40 28.08 12.94
N TRP A 1155 42.24 27.50 13.26
CA TRP A 1155 41.76 26.29 12.60
C TRP A 1155 41.67 26.41 11.07
N ALA A 1156 41.07 27.48 10.55
CA ALA A 1156 40.88 27.67 9.11
C ALA A 1156 42.21 27.63 8.34
N ILE A 1157 43.24 28.27 8.89
CA ILE A 1157 44.57 28.31 8.29
C ILE A 1157 45.26 26.95 8.41
N LYS A 1158 45.15 26.29 9.56
CA LYS A 1158 45.76 24.96 9.77
C LYS A 1158 45.26 23.94 8.73
N GLN A 1159 43.98 24.01 8.35
CA GLN A 1159 43.41 23.11 7.34
C GLN A 1159 43.96 23.35 5.90
N THR A 1160 44.46 24.55 5.60
CA THR A 1160 44.96 24.87 4.24
C THR A 1160 46.18 24.07 3.81
N PHE A 1161 46.92 23.47 4.75
CA PHE A 1161 48.13 22.69 4.44
C PHE A 1161 47.86 21.50 3.54
N MET A 1162 46.87 20.67 3.87
CA MET A 1162 46.57 19.49 3.07
C MET A 1162 45.97 19.86 1.73
N ILE A 1163 45.14 20.91 1.67
CA ILE A 1163 44.56 21.43 0.42
C ILE A 1163 45.67 21.91 -0.52
N HIS A 1164 46.63 22.67 0.00
CA HIS A 1164 47.81 23.09 -0.77
C HIS A 1164 48.63 21.91 -1.27
N GLN A 1165 48.84 20.87 -0.44
CA GLN A 1165 49.55 19.67 -0.88
C GLN A 1165 48.85 18.96 -2.04
N VAL A 1166 47.52 18.87 -2.03
CA VAL A 1166 46.75 18.29 -3.14
C VAL A 1166 46.96 19.11 -4.41
N TYR A 1167 46.68 20.42 -4.39
CA TYR A 1167 46.79 21.26 -5.58
C TYR A 1167 48.23 21.42 -6.10
N SER A 1168 49.25 21.34 -5.24
CA SER A 1168 50.66 21.45 -5.66
C SER A 1168 51.15 20.28 -6.51
N GLN A 1169 50.39 19.18 -6.59
CA GLN A 1169 50.73 17.97 -7.33
C GLN A 1169 49.97 17.85 -8.66
N LEU A 1170 49.12 18.82 -8.99
CA LEU A 1170 48.22 18.77 -10.14
C LEU A 1170 48.58 19.87 -11.14
N TYR A 1171 48.29 19.64 -12.43
CA TYR A 1171 48.65 20.54 -13.53
C TYR A 1171 47.43 21.27 -14.13
N ASN A 1172 46.21 20.75 -13.98
CA ASN A 1172 44.99 21.35 -14.54
C ASN A 1172 43.85 21.36 -13.51
N TYR A 1173 43.41 22.55 -13.09
CA TYR A 1173 42.28 22.74 -12.18
C TYR A 1173 41.86 24.21 -12.11
N THR A 1174 40.68 24.47 -11.54
CA THR A 1174 40.12 25.81 -11.31
C THR A 1174 40.00 26.14 -9.83
N LEU A 1175 40.62 27.24 -9.37
CA LEU A 1175 40.45 27.75 -8.01
C LEU A 1175 39.50 28.96 -8.00
N ILE A 1176 38.41 28.87 -7.26
CA ILE A 1176 37.49 30.00 -7.04
C ILE A 1176 37.68 30.48 -5.60
N TYR A 1177 38.02 31.75 -5.41
CA TYR A 1177 38.17 32.36 -4.08
C TYR A 1177 37.01 33.28 -3.75
N ASP A 1178 36.48 33.18 -2.53
CA ASP A 1178 35.45 34.08 -1.98
C ASP A 1178 35.95 34.77 -0.71
N VAL A 1179 36.32 36.05 -0.88
CA VAL A 1179 36.93 36.85 0.18
C VAL A 1179 35.84 37.67 0.90
N PRO A 1180 35.71 37.57 2.23
CA PRO A 1180 34.73 38.35 2.98
C PRO A 1180 35.08 39.85 2.96
N VAL A 1181 34.05 40.69 2.97
CA VAL A 1181 34.18 42.15 3.08
C VAL A 1181 33.28 42.62 4.22
N PHE A 1182 33.86 43.21 5.26
CA PHE A 1182 33.12 43.77 6.39
C PHE A 1182 32.80 45.26 6.13
N ASN A 1183 31.59 45.67 6.54
CA ASN A 1183 31.12 47.06 6.41
C ASN A 1183 31.81 48.05 7.34
#